data_AF-A0A8N4QFC5-F1
#
_entry.id   AF-A0A8N4QFC5-F1
#
_cell.length_a   1.000
_cell.length_b   1.000
_cell.length_c   1.000
_cell.angle_alpha   90.00
_cell.angle_beta   90.00
_cell.angle_gamma   90.00
#
_symmetry.space_group_name_H-M   'P 1'
#
loop_
_entity.id
_entity.type
_entity.pdbx_description
1 polymer ?
#
loop_
_entity_poly.entity_id
_entity_poly.type
_entity_poly.pdbx_seq_one_letter_code
_entity_poly.pdbx_strand_id
1 'polypeptide(L)'
;MFDPKYSYRRRPADVFQLMYPSYFRKRHYYNNDSFARSLGPRPTIYRRRFVRPLLLPTPDHPNMNGYSRKSPSKRRYEGSKYPVLPKKKPRTGKERIPQPKNTVAMLNELRHGLVYKLESQTGPVHAPLFTISVEVDGQKYMGQGRSKKIARIEAAATALRSFIQFKDGAVLTPLKPTCNLDFTSDEHLENDVNKSAITVDGQKKVPDKGPVMLLYELFNDVHFDCSTVDGAQNNCRFKMTVTVNNSKFDGTGPSKKLAKNAAAKAALASLCNISYSPMMHPQKNVPLPIDDKTSSMELPQIHADTIGRLVLEKFMEVIKGQESYSRRKVLAGIVMTEDMNFNEAKVISVSTGTKCVSGEHMSVTGAVLNDSHAEIVSRRCLMKYLYAQLELQCSQTTANQSIFVRNQDNGQYPYKLKSGVHFHLYINTAPCGDARIFSPHENDTGVDKHPNRKARGQLRTKIESGEGTIPVKSKEGLQTWDGVLQGERLLTMSCSDKIARWNIVGIQGSLLASIIEPIYLHSIVLGSLLHPEHMYRAVCGRIEKSIQGLPPPYHLNKPRLALVTSAEPRNQAKAPNFGINWTIGDSEVEVVNSLTGKTVNNQISRITKQMYFMKYGYLMKNLPGIPNRKLTTDYGQTKERVKDYQIAKKELFAAFRREDLGSWLKKPMEQDQFALPE
;
A
#
# COMPACT_ATOMS: atom_id res chain seq x y z
N MET A 1 -71.87 -4.36 5.67
CA MET A 1 -72.28 -5.23 4.55
C MET A 1 -71.12 -6.17 4.22
N PHE A 2 -71.42 -7.46 4.12
CA PHE A 2 -70.67 -8.65 3.69
C PHE A 2 -69.18 -8.60 3.23
N ASP A 3 -68.36 -9.41 3.92
CA ASP A 3 -67.24 -10.29 3.44
C ASP A 3 -67.87 -11.48 2.61
N PRO A 4 -67.20 -12.54 2.07
CA PRO A 4 -65.76 -12.88 2.05
C PRO A 4 -65.18 -13.53 0.76
N LYS A 5 -63.84 -13.72 0.80
CA LYS A 5 -63.01 -14.87 0.35
C LYS A 5 -63.66 -16.02 -0.45
N TYR A 6 -62.98 -16.49 -1.51
CA TYR A 6 -62.90 -17.93 -1.85
C TYR A 6 -61.48 -18.37 -2.28
N SER A 7 -61.26 -19.65 -2.61
CA SER A 7 -59.97 -20.33 -2.37
C SER A 7 -59.65 -21.58 -3.23
N TYR A 8 -58.40 -22.07 -3.11
CA TYR A 8 -57.86 -23.42 -3.37
C TYR A 8 -58.47 -24.33 -4.47
N ARG A 9 -57.61 -24.82 -5.40
CA ARG A 9 -57.25 -26.27 -5.54
C ARG A 9 -56.14 -26.55 -6.56
N ARG A 10 -55.69 -27.82 -6.63
CA ARG A 10 -54.48 -28.33 -7.32
C ARG A 10 -54.82 -29.31 -8.47
N ARG A 11 -53.97 -29.35 -9.52
CA ARG A 11 -53.56 -30.55 -10.34
C ARG A 11 -54.67 -31.22 -11.20
N PRO A 12 -54.38 -32.00 -12.28
CA PRO A 12 -53.28 -32.97 -12.45
C PRO A 12 -52.44 -32.82 -13.75
N ALA A 13 -51.82 -33.91 -14.22
CA ALA A 13 -50.76 -33.97 -15.22
C ALA A 13 -51.11 -34.95 -16.36
N ASP A 14 -50.38 -34.87 -17.48
CA ASP A 14 -50.01 -35.97 -18.40
C ASP A 14 -48.82 -35.49 -19.28
N VAL A 15 -47.67 -36.17 -19.34
CA VAL A 15 -47.31 -37.37 -20.13
C VAL A 15 -47.19 -37.08 -21.64
N PHE A 16 -45.94 -37.11 -22.16
CA PHE A 16 -45.59 -37.80 -23.41
C PHE A 16 -44.07 -38.10 -23.48
N GLN A 17 -43.70 -38.98 -24.40
CA GLN A 17 -42.56 -39.90 -24.41
C GLN A 17 -42.16 -40.07 -25.90
N LEU A 18 -40.90 -40.18 -26.38
CA LEU A 18 -39.94 -41.31 -26.26
C LEU A 18 -38.67 -41.01 -27.13
N MET A 19 -37.65 -41.88 -26.99
CA MET A 19 -36.57 -42.25 -27.95
C MET A 19 -35.17 -41.60 -27.92
N TYR A 20 -34.20 -42.47 -27.56
CA TYR A 20 -32.77 -42.46 -27.93
C TYR A 20 -32.57 -43.01 -29.37
N PRO A 21 -31.36 -42.94 -29.96
CA PRO A 21 -30.40 -44.05 -29.80
C PRO A 21 -28.98 -43.62 -29.38
N SER A 22 -28.28 -44.54 -28.72
CA SER A 22 -26.90 -44.41 -28.24
C SER A 22 -25.89 -45.10 -29.16
N TYR A 23 -24.61 -44.73 -29.07
CA TYR A 23 -23.48 -45.55 -29.52
C TYR A 23 -22.40 -45.71 -28.43
N PHE A 24 -21.58 -46.75 -28.57
CA PHE A 24 -21.08 -47.55 -27.44
C PHE A 24 -19.56 -47.86 -27.57
N ARG A 25 -18.82 -47.80 -26.45
CA ARG A 25 -17.59 -48.57 -26.05
C ARG A 25 -16.95 -47.86 -24.84
N LYS A 26 -16.78 -48.41 -23.61
CA LYS A 26 -16.62 -49.80 -23.10
C LYS A 26 -15.36 -50.48 -23.66
N ARG A 27 -14.45 -51.12 -22.89
CA ARG A 27 -14.54 -51.91 -21.62
C ARG A 27 -13.22 -51.79 -20.80
N HIS A 28 -13.25 -51.79 -19.45
CA HIS A 28 -12.99 -52.91 -18.48
C HIS A 28 -11.58 -53.57 -18.52
N TYR A 29 -11.08 -54.39 -17.58
CA TYR A 29 -11.45 -54.99 -16.26
C TYR A 29 -10.11 -55.06 -15.43
N TYR A 30 -9.93 -55.58 -14.20
CA TYR A 30 -10.62 -56.61 -13.39
C TYR A 30 -10.53 -56.30 -11.89
N ASN A 31 -11.35 -57.02 -11.11
CA ASN A 31 -11.46 -56.99 -9.65
C ASN A 31 -11.17 -58.42 -9.10
N ASN A 32 -11.45 -58.68 -7.81
CA ASN A 32 -11.50 -60.00 -7.12
C ASN A 32 -10.15 -60.49 -6.52
N ASP A 33 -10.10 -61.18 -5.36
CA ASP A 33 -11.11 -61.38 -4.32
C ASP A 33 -10.51 -61.76 -2.95
N SER A 34 -11.38 -61.75 -1.94
CA SER A 34 -11.22 -62.22 -0.55
C SER A 34 -10.40 -63.49 -0.27
N PHE A 35 -9.75 -63.57 0.90
CA PHE A 35 -10.08 -64.59 1.93
C PHE A 35 -9.57 -64.19 3.33
N ALA A 36 -10.20 -64.68 4.39
CA ALA A 36 -9.92 -64.33 5.78
C ALA A 36 -9.28 -65.49 6.58
N ARG A 37 -8.42 -65.16 7.57
CA ARG A 37 -8.38 -65.80 8.91
C ARG A 37 -7.47 -65.03 9.89
N SER A 38 -7.79 -65.17 11.17
CA SER A 38 -7.18 -64.51 12.34
C SER A 38 -5.92 -65.21 12.87
N LEU A 39 -5.03 -64.48 13.57
CA LEU A 39 -4.39 -64.85 14.86
C LEU A 39 -3.32 -63.81 15.31
N GLY A 40 -3.31 -63.45 16.61
CA GLY A 40 -2.10 -62.97 17.33
C GLY A 40 -1.73 -61.46 17.28
N PRO A 41 -1.35 -60.80 18.42
CA PRO A 41 -1.04 -59.36 18.46
C PRO A 41 0.41 -58.96 18.84
N ARG A 42 0.71 -57.65 18.70
CA ARG A 42 1.87 -56.84 19.21
C ARG A 42 3.14 -56.83 18.32
N PRO A 43 4.05 -55.81 18.43
CA PRO A 43 4.13 -54.74 19.45
C PRO A 43 4.21 -53.28 18.98
N THR A 44 3.98 -52.37 19.93
CA THR A 44 4.16 -50.90 19.85
C THR A 44 5.59 -50.45 20.12
N ILE A 45 6.06 -49.39 19.44
CA ILE A 45 7.37 -48.75 19.69
C ILE A 45 7.20 -47.39 20.38
N TYR A 46 7.86 -47.22 21.53
CA TYR A 46 7.92 -45.98 22.31
C TYR A 46 8.91 -44.95 21.73
N ARG A 47 8.60 -43.66 21.83
CA ARG A 47 9.60 -42.56 21.81
C ARG A 47 9.75 -41.96 23.21
N ARG A 48 10.98 -41.91 23.72
CA ARG A 48 11.31 -41.42 25.07
C ARG A 48 11.17 -39.91 25.19
N ARG A 49 10.57 -39.45 26.30
CA ARG A 49 10.85 -38.13 26.91
C ARG A 49 12.05 -38.25 27.85
N PHE A 50 12.82 -37.18 28.03
CA PHE A 50 13.70 -37.02 29.18
C PHE A 50 13.43 -35.66 29.84
N VAL A 51 13.39 -35.69 31.17
CA VAL A 51 13.15 -34.54 32.06
C VAL A 51 14.48 -34.17 32.74
N ARG A 52 14.70 -32.89 33.08
CA ARG A 52 15.75 -32.46 34.01
C ARG A 52 15.12 -31.73 35.21
N PRO A 53 15.56 -32.00 36.46
CA PRO A 53 15.06 -31.32 37.65
C PRO A 53 15.89 -30.07 38.04
N LEU A 54 15.33 -29.26 38.95
CA LEU A 54 15.97 -28.12 39.64
C LEU A 54 16.85 -28.57 40.82
N LEU A 55 17.82 -27.73 41.22
CA LEU A 55 18.26 -27.50 42.62
C LEU A 55 19.25 -26.30 42.71
N LEU A 56 19.32 -25.67 43.89
CA LEU A 56 20.19 -24.58 44.40
C LEU A 56 20.68 -25.01 45.83
N PRO A 57 21.62 -24.36 46.57
CA PRO A 57 22.28 -23.05 46.40
C PRO A 57 23.84 -23.04 46.61
N THR A 58 24.41 -21.89 47.01
CA THR A 58 25.83 -21.41 47.09
C THR A 58 26.65 -21.85 48.35
N PRO A 59 28.01 -21.68 48.46
CA PRO A 59 28.67 -20.37 48.81
C PRO A 59 30.13 -20.07 48.32
N ASP A 60 30.47 -18.77 48.30
CA ASP A 60 31.74 -18.03 48.61
C ASP A 60 33.12 -18.17 47.88
N HIS A 61 33.89 -17.07 48.02
CA HIS A 61 35.11 -16.56 47.34
C HIS A 61 36.47 -17.22 47.77
N PRO A 62 37.64 -17.10 47.06
CA PRO A 62 38.30 -15.80 46.73
C PRO A 62 39.27 -15.63 45.51
N ASN A 63 39.38 -14.36 45.07
CA ASN A 63 40.53 -13.53 44.57
C ASN A 63 41.59 -13.93 43.48
N MET A 64 42.00 -12.88 42.72
CA MET A 64 43.26 -12.60 41.98
C MET A 64 43.54 -13.00 40.50
N ASN A 65 43.74 -11.94 39.68
CA ASN A 65 44.67 -11.71 38.55
C ASN A 65 44.63 -12.49 37.22
N GLY A 66 44.58 -11.76 36.09
CA GLY A 66 45.01 -12.28 34.77
C GLY A 66 44.64 -11.50 33.48
N TYR A 67 45.49 -10.55 33.08
CA TYR A 67 45.72 -10.07 31.69
C TYR A 67 44.66 -9.28 30.87
N SER A 68 45.08 -8.09 30.44
CA SER A 68 44.42 -7.18 29.50
C SER A 68 44.91 -7.37 28.06
N ARG A 69 44.06 -7.09 27.05
CA ARG A 69 44.50 -6.80 25.66
C ARG A 69 43.88 -5.49 25.16
N LYS A 70 44.75 -4.61 24.63
CA LYS A 70 44.42 -3.25 24.18
C LYS A 70 43.98 -3.19 22.71
N SER A 71 43.17 -2.18 22.40
CA SER A 71 42.81 -1.77 21.02
C SER A 71 43.96 -1.02 20.33
N PRO A 72 44.13 -1.10 19.00
CA PRO A 72 45.11 -0.30 18.27
C PRO A 72 44.63 1.15 18.02
N SER A 73 45.57 2.08 17.99
CA SER A 73 45.32 3.54 18.00
C SER A 73 45.59 4.23 16.66
N LYS A 74 45.02 5.43 16.50
CA LYS A 74 45.24 6.35 15.37
C LYS A 74 46.72 6.75 15.26
N ARG A 75 47.24 6.88 14.03
CA ARG A 75 48.47 7.65 13.76
C ARG A 75 48.13 8.98 13.07
N ARG A 76 48.80 10.03 13.54
CA ARG A 76 48.85 11.39 13.00
C ARG A 76 50.09 11.49 12.10
N TYR A 77 50.08 12.35 11.09
CA TYR A 77 51.27 12.70 10.32
C TYR A 77 51.26 14.21 10.09
N GLU A 78 52.39 14.88 10.33
CA GLU A 78 52.57 16.32 10.10
C GLU A 78 53.30 16.59 8.78
N GLY A 79 53.21 17.83 8.30
CA GLY A 79 53.33 18.14 6.87
C GLY A 79 54.72 18.53 6.36
N SER A 80 54.80 18.73 5.04
CA SER A 80 55.83 19.53 4.39
C SER A 80 55.35 20.18 3.09
N LYS A 81 55.43 21.52 3.10
CA LYS A 81 55.78 22.46 2.02
C LYS A 81 55.41 22.12 0.57
N TYR A 82 54.49 22.91 0.00
CA TYR A 82 54.33 23.10 -1.45
C TYR A 82 54.91 24.47 -1.89
N PRO A 83 55.63 24.57 -3.02
CA PRO A 83 55.90 25.84 -3.70
C PRO A 83 54.76 26.22 -4.68
N VAL A 84 54.68 27.52 -5.02
CA VAL A 84 53.59 28.12 -5.81
C VAL A 84 53.82 28.04 -7.33
N LEU A 85 52.71 27.99 -8.07
CA LEU A 85 52.55 27.93 -9.54
C LEU A 85 53.34 28.95 -10.37
N PRO A 86 53.62 28.61 -11.65
CA PRO A 86 53.58 29.57 -12.75
C PRO A 86 52.34 29.40 -13.65
N LYS A 87 51.66 30.51 -13.96
CA LYS A 87 50.51 30.56 -14.90
C LYS A 87 50.96 30.31 -16.35
N LYS A 88 50.12 29.71 -17.20
CA LYS A 88 50.26 29.73 -18.67
C LYS A 88 48.99 30.24 -19.37
N LYS A 89 49.23 30.94 -20.49
CA LYS A 89 48.28 31.74 -21.29
C LYS A 89 47.37 30.87 -22.19
N PRO A 90 46.21 31.38 -22.66
CA PRO A 90 45.31 30.64 -23.54
C PRO A 90 45.93 30.40 -24.92
N ARG A 91 45.64 29.22 -25.51
CA ARG A 91 45.94 28.90 -26.93
C ARG A 91 44.83 28.04 -27.55
N THR A 92 44.03 28.71 -28.38
CA THR A 92 43.60 28.29 -29.73
C THR A 92 43.57 26.79 -30.06
N GLY A 93 42.37 26.31 -30.42
CA GLY A 93 42.08 25.30 -31.46
C GLY A 93 42.89 24.00 -31.46
N LYS A 94 42.26 22.89 -31.03
CA LYS A 94 42.66 21.52 -31.37
C LYS A 94 41.44 20.64 -31.63
N GLU A 95 41.63 19.66 -32.51
CA GLU A 95 40.58 18.80 -33.08
C GLU A 95 39.86 17.91 -32.06
N ARG A 96 38.63 17.52 -32.40
CA ARG A 96 37.79 16.63 -31.59
C ARG A 96 38.35 15.20 -31.62
N ILE A 97 38.79 14.70 -30.47
CA ILE A 97 39.10 13.26 -30.28
C ILE A 97 37.77 12.50 -30.13
N PRO A 98 37.50 11.44 -30.92
CA PRO A 98 36.28 10.63 -30.76
C PRO A 98 36.20 9.94 -29.39
N GLN A 99 35.03 9.97 -28.75
CA GLN A 99 34.84 9.28 -27.46
C GLN A 99 34.87 7.74 -27.63
N PRO A 100 35.41 6.99 -26.65
CA PRO A 100 35.56 5.55 -26.75
C PRO A 100 34.22 4.81 -26.56
N LYS A 101 33.57 4.43 -27.68
CA LYS A 101 32.46 3.47 -27.65
C LYS A 101 32.94 2.08 -27.17
N ASN A 102 32.05 1.33 -26.53
CA ASN A 102 32.30 -0.05 -26.12
C ASN A 102 32.37 -0.98 -27.35
N THR A 103 33.38 -1.85 -27.43
CA THR A 103 33.61 -2.76 -28.58
C THR A 103 32.41 -3.65 -28.89
N VAL A 104 31.68 -4.12 -27.87
CA VAL A 104 30.46 -4.92 -28.03
C VAL A 104 29.34 -4.10 -28.69
N ALA A 105 29.24 -2.81 -28.37
CA ALA A 105 28.26 -1.93 -29.00
C ALA A 105 28.63 -1.62 -30.45
N MET A 106 29.91 -1.30 -30.72
CA MET A 106 30.39 -1.06 -32.08
C MET A 106 30.20 -2.28 -33.00
N LEU A 107 30.48 -3.50 -32.51
CA LEU A 107 30.28 -4.71 -33.32
C LEU A 107 28.80 -4.99 -33.59
N ASN A 108 27.92 -4.74 -32.61
CA ASN A 108 26.47 -4.88 -32.77
C ASN A 108 25.85 -3.78 -33.67
N GLU A 109 26.46 -2.58 -33.74
CA GLU A 109 26.10 -1.53 -34.72
C GLU A 109 26.45 -1.97 -36.16
N LEU A 110 27.57 -2.67 -36.35
CA LEU A 110 28.03 -3.15 -37.67
C LEU A 110 27.33 -4.43 -38.16
N ARG A 111 26.87 -5.28 -37.23
CA ARG A 111 26.14 -6.53 -37.51
C ARG A 111 25.08 -6.78 -36.44
N HIS A 112 23.82 -6.81 -36.86
CA HIS A 112 22.69 -7.11 -35.98
C HIS A 112 22.58 -8.63 -35.75
N GLY A 113 22.16 -9.06 -34.56
CA GLY A 113 21.84 -10.47 -34.27
C GLY A 113 23.00 -11.37 -33.84
N LEU A 114 24.18 -10.82 -33.49
CA LEU A 114 25.35 -11.61 -33.12
C LEU A 114 25.16 -12.45 -31.84
N VAL A 115 25.56 -13.73 -31.92
CA VAL A 115 25.46 -14.69 -30.81
C VAL A 115 26.82 -14.91 -30.16
N TYR A 116 26.91 -14.62 -28.87
CA TYR A 116 28.10 -14.86 -28.04
C TYR A 116 27.97 -16.18 -27.27
N LYS A 117 28.83 -17.16 -27.54
CA LYS A 117 28.83 -18.49 -26.89
C LYS A 117 29.93 -18.55 -25.83
N LEU A 118 29.68 -19.23 -24.70
CA LEU A 118 30.70 -19.49 -23.67
C LEU A 118 31.38 -20.82 -23.99
N GLU A 119 32.66 -20.80 -24.33
CA GLU A 119 33.42 -21.98 -24.76
C GLU A 119 34.03 -22.73 -23.57
N SER A 120 34.60 -21.99 -22.60
CA SER A 120 35.21 -22.59 -21.42
C SER A 120 35.20 -21.67 -20.20
N GLN A 121 35.24 -22.30 -19.02
CA GLN A 121 35.53 -21.65 -17.75
C GLN A 121 36.61 -22.48 -17.06
N THR A 122 37.78 -21.89 -16.82
CA THR A 122 38.95 -22.54 -16.22
C THR A 122 39.50 -21.71 -15.06
N GLY A 123 40.49 -22.25 -14.34
CA GLY A 123 41.09 -21.58 -13.18
C GLY A 123 40.33 -21.80 -11.86
N PRO A 124 40.94 -21.44 -10.72
CA PRO A 124 40.38 -21.66 -9.39
C PRO A 124 39.19 -20.73 -9.11
N VAL A 125 38.35 -21.08 -8.13
CA VAL A 125 37.13 -20.33 -7.78
C VAL A 125 37.40 -18.85 -7.44
N HIS A 126 38.57 -18.53 -6.89
CA HIS A 126 38.99 -17.17 -6.57
C HIS A 126 39.58 -16.37 -7.76
N ALA A 127 39.87 -17.02 -8.89
CA ALA A 127 40.41 -16.40 -10.10
C ALA A 127 39.95 -17.13 -11.40
N PRO A 128 38.64 -17.16 -11.70
CA PRO A 128 38.13 -17.84 -12.88
C PRO A 128 38.49 -17.09 -14.17
N LEU A 129 38.86 -17.84 -15.20
CA LEU A 129 39.09 -17.38 -16.56
C LEU A 129 37.96 -17.89 -17.46
N PHE A 130 37.25 -16.97 -18.13
CA PHE A 130 36.18 -17.30 -19.06
C PHE A 130 36.66 -17.09 -20.50
N THR A 131 36.41 -18.06 -21.37
CA THR A 131 36.60 -17.93 -22.84
C THR A 131 35.24 -17.81 -23.51
N ILE A 132 35.01 -16.71 -24.22
CA ILE A 132 33.79 -16.46 -24.99
C ILE A 132 34.16 -16.39 -26.47
N SER A 133 33.31 -16.97 -27.33
CA SER A 133 33.37 -16.80 -28.77
C SER A 133 32.23 -15.93 -29.28
N VAL A 134 32.44 -15.30 -30.43
CA VAL A 134 31.43 -14.66 -31.27
C VAL A 134 31.66 -15.09 -32.72
N GLU A 135 30.57 -15.37 -33.42
CA GLU A 135 30.59 -15.80 -34.81
C GLU A 135 30.07 -14.65 -35.67
N VAL A 136 30.88 -14.18 -36.62
CA VAL A 136 30.56 -13.03 -37.49
C VAL A 136 30.97 -13.41 -38.91
N ASP A 137 30.04 -13.30 -39.86
CA ASP A 137 30.24 -13.62 -41.28
C ASP A 137 30.90 -15.01 -41.52
N GLY A 138 30.56 -16.01 -40.70
CA GLY A 138 31.09 -17.38 -40.77
C GLY A 138 32.44 -17.59 -40.07
N GLN A 139 33.06 -16.54 -39.52
CA GLN A 139 34.34 -16.63 -38.82
C GLN A 139 34.16 -16.50 -37.29
N LYS A 140 34.82 -17.39 -36.54
CA LYS A 140 34.70 -17.50 -35.07
C LYS A 140 35.85 -16.78 -34.37
N TYR A 141 35.53 -15.69 -33.67
CA TYR A 141 36.47 -14.90 -32.88
C TYR A 141 36.35 -15.22 -31.40
N MET A 142 37.47 -15.27 -30.68
CA MET A 142 37.49 -15.59 -29.25
C MET A 142 38.11 -14.47 -28.42
N GLY A 143 37.66 -14.38 -27.17
CA GLY A 143 38.18 -13.47 -26.16
C GLY A 143 38.14 -14.10 -24.77
N GLN A 144 39.15 -13.76 -23.97
CA GLN A 144 39.30 -14.29 -22.61
C GLN A 144 39.26 -13.18 -21.57
N GLY A 145 38.80 -13.50 -20.36
CA GLY A 145 38.80 -12.53 -19.27
C GLY A 145 38.38 -13.09 -17.92
N ARG A 146 38.72 -12.34 -16.86
CA ARG A 146 38.37 -12.67 -15.45
C ARG A 146 36.86 -12.58 -15.13
N SER A 147 36.05 -12.19 -16.11
CA SER A 147 34.60 -12.23 -16.05
C SER A 147 34.01 -12.42 -17.45
N LYS A 148 32.80 -12.98 -17.52
CA LYS A 148 32.04 -13.10 -18.78
C LYS A 148 31.82 -11.76 -19.49
N LYS A 149 31.83 -10.63 -18.77
CA LYS A 149 31.75 -9.28 -19.37
C LYS A 149 33.05 -8.91 -20.10
N ILE A 150 34.21 -9.15 -19.49
CA ILE A 150 35.51 -8.84 -20.09
C ILE A 150 35.79 -9.76 -21.27
N ALA A 151 35.54 -11.07 -21.12
CA ALA A 151 35.72 -12.04 -22.21
C ALA A 151 34.88 -11.69 -23.45
N ARG A 152 33.66 -11.17 -23.26
CA ARG A 152 32.79 -10.68 -24.36
C ARG A 152 33.33 -9.41 -25.03
N ILE A 153 33.84 -8.46 -24.25
CA ILE A 153 34.47 -7.22 -24.75
C ILE A 153 35.71 -7.56 -25.58
N GLU A 154 36.53 -8.51 -25.13
CA GLU A 154 37.71 -8.95 -25.88
C GLU A 154 37.33 -9.76 -27.13
N ALA A 155 36.32 -10.63 -27.07
CA ALA A 155 35.85 -11.37 -28.26
C ALA A 155 35.33 -10.41 -29.34
N ALA A 156 34.60 -9.36 -28.92
CA ALA A 156 34.17 -8.31 -29.82
C ALA A 156 35.34 -7.45 -30.33
N ALA A 157 36.36 -7.19 -29.52
CA ALA A 157 37.58 -6.49 -29.95
C ALA A 157 38.37 -7.30 -30.98
N THR A 158 38.54 -8.60 -30.79
CA THR A 158 39.20 -9.51 -31.76
C THR A 158 38.44 -9.54 -33.09
N ALA A 159 37.12 -9.61 -33.06
CA ALA A 159 36.30 -9.49 -34.26
C ALA A 159 36.52 -8.13 -34.96
N LEU A 160 36.37 -7.00 -34.25
CA LEU A 160 36.59 -5.67 -34.82
C LEU A 160 37.99 -5.48 -35.41
N ARG A 161 39.05 -6.01 -34.78
CA ARG A 161 40.42 -5.99 -35.32
C ARG A 161 40.55 -6.76 -36.64
N SER A 162 39.74 -7.80 -36.85
CA SER A 162 39.72 -8.57 -38.10
C SER A 162 38.88 -7.94 -39.20
N PHE A 163 37.80 -7.24 -38.85
CA PHE A 163 36.93 -6.55 -39.82
C PHE A 163 37.42 -5.17 -40.22
N ILE A 164 38.17 -4.49 -39.33
CA ILE A 164 38.70 -3.14 -39.56
C ILE A 164 40.18 -3.25 -39.99
N GLN A 165 40.42 -3.91 -41.12
CA GLN A 165 41.61 -3.65 -41.93
C GLN A 165 41.27 -2.55 -42.94
N PHE A 166 41.54 -1.30 -42.57
CA PHE A 166 41.64 -0.24 -43.56
C PHE A 166 42.95 -0.41 -44.36
N LYS A 167 42.94 0.09 -45.61
CA LYS A 167 44.18 0.47 -46.29
C LYS A 167 45.00 1.38 -45.35
N ASP A 168 46.32 1.24 -45.39
CA ASP A 168 47.30 2.05 -44.66
C ASP A 168 47.47 1.77 -43.15
N GLY A 169 47.91 0.55 -42.82
CA GLY A 169 49.12 0.31 -42.01
C GLY A 169 49.16 0.69 -40.51
N ALA A 170 48.13 1.32 -39.94
CA ALA A 170 48.17 1.78 -38.54
C ALA A 170 47.67 0.71 -37.53
N VAL A 171 48.55 0.22 -36.66
CA VAL A 171 48.21 -0.75 -35.61
C VAL A 171 47.62 -0.04 -34.38
N LEU A 172 46.36 -0.35 -34.04
CA LEU A 172 45.71 0.16 -32.82
C LEU A 172 46.04 -0.69 -31.59
N THR A 173 46.78 -0.11 -30.64
CA THR A 173 47.08 -0.72 -29.33
C THR A 173 45.86 -0.63 -28.39
N PRO A 174 45.43 -1.72 -27.71
CA PRO A 174 44.31 -1.65 -26.77
C PRO A 174 44.69 -0.92 -25.47
N LEU A 175 44.02 0.19 -25.18
CA LEU A 175 44.15 0.88 -23.89
C LEU A 175 43.47 0.07 -22.77
N LYS A 176 44.21 -0.18 -21.68
CA LYS A 176 43.64 -0.77 -20.46
C LYS A 176 42.73 0.25 -19.76
N PRO A 177 41.56 -0.15 -19.22
CA PRO A 177 40.68 0.77 -18.52
C PRO A 177 41.30 1.20 -17.17
N THR A 178 41.60 2.49 -17.05
CA THR A 178 41.81 3.14 -15.75
C THR A 178 40.47 3.33 -15.04
N CYS A 179 40.51 3.33 -13.71
CA CYS A 179 39.33 3.49 -12.86
C CYS A 179 38.94 4.97 -12.69
N ASN A 180 37.66 5.18 -12.36
CA ASN A 180 37.02 6.44 -11.96
C ASN A 180 36.96 7.56 -13.02
N LEU A 181 35.87 7.57 -13.80
CA LEU A 181 35.26 8.81 -14.29
C LEU A 181 33.75 8.79 -14.02
N ASP A 182 33.24 9.96 -13.64
CA ASP A 182 31.86 10.22 -13.21
C ASP A 182 30.91 10.28 -14.42
N PHE A 183 29.66 9.86 -14.24
CA PHE A 183 28.69 9.60 -15.32
C PHE A 183 27.68 10.74 -15.51
N THR A 184 27.96 11.96 -15.03
CA THR A 184 26.98 13.07 -15.07
C THR A 184 27.54 14.38 -15.64
N SER A 185 27.57 14.47 -16.98
CA SER A 185 27.70 15.72 -17.73
C SER A 185 27.07 15.57 -19.12
N ASP A 186 25.80 15.93 -19.25
CA ASP A 186 25.13 16.02 -20.55
C ASP A 186 25.28 17.46 -21.08
N GLU A 187 26.24 17.69 -21.99
CA GLU A 187 26.17 18.83 -22.93
C GLU A 187 25.54 18.32 -24.23
N HIS A 188 24.42 18.95 -24.63
CA HIS A 188 23.71 18.56 -25.84
C HIS A 188 24.33 19.21 -27.08
N LEU A 189 24.60 18.39 -28.10
CA LEU A 189 24.79 18.87 -29.48
C LEU A 189 23.42 19.10 -30.12
N GLU A 190 23.21 20.31 -30.64
CA GLU A 190 22.07 20.62 -31.50
C GLU A 190 22.21 19.88 -32.84
N ASN A 191 21.08 19.35 -33.33
CA ASN A 191 20.93 18.87 -34.69
C ASN A 191 19.62 19.44 -35.22
N ASP A 192 19.71 20.42 -36.11
CA ASP A 192 18.56 20.98 -36.81
C ASP A 192 17.85 19.91 -37.65
N VAL A 193 16.61 19.63 -37.32
CA VAL A 193 15.66 18.92 -38.19
C VAL A 193 14.34 19.67 -38.12
N ASN A 194 13.96 20.30 -39.25
CA ASN A 194 12.74 21.06 -39.39
C ASN A 194 11.51 20.27 -38.93
N LYS A 195 10.90 20.70 -37.81
CA LYS A 195 9.59 20.20 -37.35
C LYS A 195 8.48 21.07 -37.91
N SER A 196 7.73 20.54 -38.87
CA SER A 196 6.43 21.10 -39.26
C SER A 196 5.45 21.06 -38.08
N ALA A 197 4.80 22.18 -37.77
CA ALA A 197 3.81 22.26 -36.71
C ALA A 197 2.61 21.34 -37.00
N ILE A 198 2.25 20.48 -36.05
CA ILE A 198 1.01 19.70 -36.10
C ILE A 198 -0.04 20.47 -35.31
N THR A 199 -1.02 21.03 -36.02
CA THR A 199 -2.21 21.66 -35.44
C THR A 199 -2.99 20.67 -34.58
N VAL A 200 -3.46 21.15 -33.44
CA VAL A 200 -4.16 20.32 -32.46
C VAL A 200 -5.64 20.25 -32.83
N ASP A 201 -6.05 19.15 -33.45
CA ASP A 201 -7.47 18.79 -33.54
C ASP A 201 -7.84 17.69 -32.51
N GLY A 202 -9.09 17.70 -32.07
CA GLY A 202 -9.51 17.13 -30.79
C GLY A 202 -9.67 15.61 -30.76
N GLN A 203 -8.60 14.87 -30.50
CA GLN A 203 -8.66 13.47 -29.96
C GLN A 203 -7.25 12.97 -29.56
N LYS A 204 -6.76 13.32 -28.37
CA LYS A 204 -5.40 12.98 -27.94
C LYS A 204 -5.30 11.77 -27.02
N LYS A 205 -5.01 10.62 -27.64
CA LYS A 205 -4.43 9.44 -26.99
C LYS A 205 -3.16 9.84 -26.23
N VAL A 206 -2.94 9.24 -25.05
CA VAL A 206 -1.62 9.31 -24.38
C VAL A 206 -0.59 8.65 -25.31
N PRO A 207 0.51 9.33 -25.69
CA PRO A 207 1.52 8.74 -26.54
C PRO A 207 2.40 7.75 -25.76
N ASP A 208 2.91 6.70 -26.42
CA ASP A 208 3.78 5.65 -25.84
C ASP A 208 5.17 6.16 -25.36
N LYS A 209 5.38 7.48 -25.33
CA LYS A 209 6.62 8.15 -24.93
C LYS A 209 6.59 8.48 -23.44
N GLY A 210 7.74 8.40 -22.77
CA GLY A 210 7.85 8.79 -21.36
C GLY A 210 7.60 10.29 -21.14
N PRO A 211 7.06 10.71 -19.98
CA PRO A 211 6.58 12.09 -19.78
C PRO A 211 7.69 13.14 -19.93
N VAL A 212 8.93 12.86 -19.49
CA VAL A 212 10.06 13.78 -19.70
C VAL A 212 10.34 14.00 -21.20
N MET A 213 10.23 12.94 -22.01
CA MET A 213 10.46 13.01 -23.46
C MET A 213 9.33 13.76 -24.16
N LEU A 214 8.07 13.53 -23.76
CA LEU A 214 6.94 14.25 -24.32
C LEU A 214 7.01 15.75 -23.98
N LEU A 215 7.45 16.12 -22.78
CA LEU A 215 7.57 17.53 -22.39
C LEU A 215 8.59 18.28 -23.26
N TYR A 216 9.77 17.70 -23.51
CA TYR A 216 10.77 18.24 -24.46
C TYR A 216 10.31 18.20 -25.93
N GLU A 217 9.26 17.44 -26.26
CA GLU A 217 8.72 17.37 -27.63
C GLU A 217 7.62 18.40 -27.88
N LEU A 218 6.86 18.75 -26.84
CA LEU A 218 5.76 19.72 -26.88
C LEU A 218 6.21 21.17 -26.59
N PHE A 219 7.33 21.35 -25.89
CA PHE A 219 7.83 22.66 -25.49
C PHE A 219 9.32 22.78 -25.79
N ASN A 220 9.72 23.89 -26.42
CA ASN A 220 11.11 24.17 -26.77
C ASN A 220 11.91 24.74 -25.58
N ASP A 221 11.24 25.39 -24.62
CA ASP A 221 11.85 25.96 -23.41
C ASP A 221 11.42 25.15 -22.18
N VAL A 222 12.28 24.21 -21.77
CA VAL A 222 12.04 23.27 -20.66
C VAL A 222 13.31 23.16 -19.81
N HIS A 223 13.36 23.93 -18.72
CA HIS A 223 14.48 23.88 -17.77
C HIS A 223 14.13 23.04 -16.54
N PHE A 224 15.07 22.23 -16.04
CA PHE A 224 14.87 21.37 -14.87
C PHE A 224 15.91 21.65 -13.78
N ASP A 225 15.48 22.31 -12.70
CA ASP A 225 16.29 22.61 -11.52
C ASP A 225 16.18 21.50 -10.47
N CYS A 226 17.31 20.91 -10.08
CA CYS A 226 17.37 19.89 -9.03
C CYS A 226 17.82 20.49 -7.70
N SER A 227 16.95 20.45 -6.68
CA SER A 227 17.32 20.74 -5.29
C SER A 227 17.32 19.46 -4.44
N THR A 228 18.27 19.36 -3.53
CA THR A 228 18.26 18.35 -2.46
C THR A 228 17.47 18.89 -1.28
N VAL A 229 16.55 18.08 -0.74
CA VAL A 229 15.77 18.44 0.44
C VAL A 229 16.52 17.93 1.67
N ASP A 230 17.27 18.81 2.33
CA ASP A 230 18.05 18.46 3.52
C ASP A 230 17.13 18.17 4.73
N GLY A 231 17.53 17.17 5.52
CA GLY A 231 16.77 16.66 6.68
C GLY A 231 16.13 15.28 6.47
N ALA A 232 16.00 14.79 5.24
CA ALA A 232 15.35 13.51 4.97
C ALA A 232 16.29 12.29 5.12
N GLN A 233 16.12 11.52 6.21
CA GLN A 233 16.60 10.13 6.29
C GLN A 233 15.75 9.13 5.45
N ASN A 234 14.88 9.62 4.55
CA ASN A 234 13.84 8.84 3.88
C ASN A 234 13.70 9.19 2.37
N ASN A 235 12.91 8.37 1.66
CA ASN A 235 12.89 8.18 0.19
C ASN A 235 12.52 9.38 -0.71
N CYS A 236 12.48 10.63 -0.26
CA CYS A 236 12.20 11.80 -1.12
C CYS A 236 13.38 12.79 -1.15
N ARG A 237 14.60 12.29 -1.41
CA ARG A 237 15.85 13.05 -1.33
C ARG A 237 15.97 14.19 -2.35
N PHE A 238 15.31 14.06 -3.51
CA PHE A 238 15.45 15.01 -4.62
C PHE A 238 14.10 15.66 -4.93
N LYS A 239 14.09 16.99 -4.96
CA LYS A 239 13.05 17.80 -5.57
C LYS A 239 13.56 18.25 -6.95
N MET A 240 12.72 18.12 -7.96
CA MET A 240 12.96 18.67 -9.30
C MET A 240 11.88 19.70 -9.58
N THR A 241 12.29 20.91 -9.94
CA THR A 241 11.40 21.96 -10.42
C THR A 241 11.55 22.01 -11.93
N VAL A 242 10.46 21.93 -12.69
CA VAL A 242 10.52 22.17 -14.14
C VAL A 242 9.87 23.51 -14.47
N THR A 243 10.59 24.35 -15.19
CA THR A 243 10.09 25.63 -15.71
C THR A 243 9.77 25.45 -17.19
N VAL A 244 8.52 25.74 -17.57
CA VAL A 244 8.00 25.64 -18.94
C VAL A 244 7.06 26.81 -19.19
N ASN A 245 7.29 27.61 -20.23
CA ASN A 245 6.48 28.79 -20.56
C ASN A 245 6.21 29.71 -19.33
N ASN A 246 7.27 30.08 -18.60
CA ASN A 246 7.22 30.82 -17.31
C ASN A 246 6.43 30.17 -16.16
N SER A 247 5.84 28.98 -16.34
CA SER A 247 5.15 28.23 -15.30
C SER A 247 6.10 27.21 -14.64
N LYS A 248 6.06 27.10 -13.31
CA LYS A 248 6.93 26.19 -12.54
C LYS A 248 6.14 25.04 -11.93
N PHE A 249 6.64 23.81 -12.11
CA PHE A 249 6.01 22.59 -11.61
C PHE A 249 6.99 21.74 -10.81
N ASP A 250 6.57 21.33 -9.63
CA ASP A 250 7.39 20.55 -8.69
C ASP A 250 7.13 19.05 -8.80
N GLY A 251 8.20 18.25 -8.70
CA GLY A 251 8.14 16.80 -8.53
C GLY A 251 9.18 16.31 -7.54
N THR A 252 8.85 15.31 -6.73
CA THR A 252 9.77 14.74 -5.72
C THR A 252 10.07 13.27 -6.00
N GLY A 253 11.19 12.75 -5.49
CA GLY A 253 11.47 11.32 -5.58
C GLY A 253 12.78 10.84 -4.96
N PRO A 254 13.00 9.52 -4.93
CA PRO A 254 14.19 8.90 -4.32
C PRO A 254 15.44 9.02 -5.20
N SER A 255 15.27 9.37 -6.48
CA SER A 255 16.36 9.65 -7.42
C SER A 255 16.04 10.87 -8.28
N LYS A 256 17.07 11.57 -8.75
CA LYS A 256 16.93 12.68 -9.71
C LYS A 256 16.05 12.29 -10.92
N LYS A 257 16.19 11.06 -11.43
CA LYS A 257 15.39 10.52 -12.56
C LYS A 257 13.89 10.44 -12.23
N LEU A 258 13.52 9.95 -11.04
CA LEU A 258 12.11 9.83 -10.64
C LEU A 258 11.51 11.20 -10.30
N ALA A 259 12.27 12.09 -9.63
CA ALA A 259 11.84 13.46 -9.40
C ALA A 259 11.62 14.23 -10.73
N LYS A 260 12.54 14.10 -11.70
CA LYS A 260 12.39 14.66 -13.06
C LYS A 260 11.15 14.13 -13.78
N ASN A 261 10.88 12.82 -13.66
CA ASN A 261 9.68 12.20 -14.22
C ASN A 261 8.41 12.78 -13.60
N ALA A 262 8.35 12.90 -12.27
CA ALA A 262 7.21 13.46 -11.55
C ALA A 262 6.94 14.93 -11.90
N ALA A 263 7.98 15.76 -11.95
CA ALA A 263 7.86 17.17 -12.34
C ALA A 263 7.32 17.31 -13.79
N ALA A 264 7.82 16.47 -14.70
CA ALA A 264 7.32 16.43 -16.08
C ALA A 264 5.85 15.98 -16.19
N LYS A 265 5.42 15.01 -15.35
CA LYS A 265 3.99 14.63 -15.28
C LYS A 265 3.11 15.78 -14.80
N ALA A 266 3.54 16.52 -13.78
CA ALA A 266 2.80 17.67 -13.26
C ALA A 266 2.66 18.78 -14.31
N ALA A 267 3.75 19.11 -15.02
CA ALA A 267 3.73 20.07 -16.12
C ALA A 267 2.80 19.64 -17.27
N LEU A 268 2.87 18.39 -17.72
CA LEU A 268 2.03 17.88 -18.81
C LEU A 268 0.54 17.80 -18.46
N ALA A 269 0.23 17.45 -17.21
CA ALA A 269 -1.14 17.47 -16.71
C ALA A 269 -1.70 18.91 -16.68
N SER A 270 -0.92 19.89 -16.21
CA SER A 270 -1.38 21.28 -16.10
C SER A 270 -1.40 22.06 -17.42
N LEU A 271 -0.43 21.85 -18.31
CA LEU A 271 -0.26 22.63 -19.55
C LEU A 271 -0.94 22.00 -20.77
N CYS A 272 -1.07 20.67 -20.79
CA CYS A 272 -1.59 19.94 -21.95
C CYS A 272 -2.84 19.11 -21.64
N ASN A 273 -3.29 19.06 -20.38
CA ASN A 273 -4.27 18.11 -19.88
C ASN A 273 -3.90 16.63 -20.16
N ILE A 274 -2.60 16.33 -20.29
CA ILE A 274 -2.10 14.97 -20.56
C ILE A 274 -1.71 14.32 -19.23
N SER A 275 -2.65 13.60 -18.63
CA SER A 275 -2.42 12.87 -17.39
C SER A 275 -1.67 11.56 -17.62
N TYR A 276 -0.44 11.46 -17.11
CA TYR A 276 0.31 10.21 -16.95
C TYR A 276 -0.04 9.51 -15.61
N SER A 277 -1.26 9.72 -15.11
CA SER A 277 -1.78 9.07 -13.92
C SER A 277 -1.88 7.55 -14.14
N PRO A 278 -1.51 6.71 -13.15
CA PRO A 278 -1.82 5.29 -13.19
C PRO A 278 -3.33 4.98 -13.14
N MET A 279 -4.21 6.00 -13.09
CA MET A 279 -5.67 5.86 -13.18
C MET A 279 -6.23 6.05 -14.60
N MET A 280 -5.40 6.47 -15.57
CA MET A 280 -5.80 6.66 -16.96
C MET A 280 -5.06 5.68 -17.88
N HIS A 281 -5.58 4.46 -17.98
CA HIS A 281 -5.27 3.59 -19.12
C HIS A 281 -6.30 3.85 -20.24
N PRO A 282 -5.89 4.03 -21.50
CA PRO A 282 -6.83 4.29 -22.59
C PRO A 282 -7.64 3.04 -22.92
N GLN A 283 -8.91 3.01 -22.49
CA GLN A 283 -9.85 1.98 -22.94
C GLN A 283 -10.05 2.09 -24.45
N LYS A 284 -9.81 1.00 -25.18
CA LYS A 284 -10.15 0.92 -26.60
C LYS A 284 -11.64 0.63 -26.76
N ASN A 285 -12.32 1.50 -27.50
CA ASN A 285 -13.61 1.25 -28.16
C ASN A 285 -14.82 0.98 -27.26
N VAL A 286 -15.09 1.84 -26.28
CA VAL A 286 -16.45 2.06 -25.78
C VAL A 286 -16.69 3.58 -25.72
N PRO A 287 -17.73 4.14 -26.38
CA PRO A 287 -18.15 5.50 -26.13
C PRO A 287 -18.75 5.57 -24.72
N LEU A 288 -17.95 6.03 -23.75
CA LEU A 288 -18.47 6.43 -22.46
C LEU A 288 -19.25 7.74 -22.65
N PRO A 289 -20.46 7.88 -22.07
CA PRO A 289 -21.16 9.16 -22.06
C PRO A 289 -20.26 10.24 -21.46
N ILE A 290 -20.15 11.38 -22.15
CA ILE A 290 -19.41 12.56 -21.67
C ILE A 290 -20.28 13.26 -20.62
N ASP A 291 -20.36 12.66 -19.44
CA ASP A 291 -20.84 13.29 -18.22
C ASP A 291 -19.62 13.84 -17.47
N ASP A 292 -19.62 15.15 -17.23
CA ASP A 292 -18.48 15.99 -16.83
C ASP A 292 -18.00 15.79 -15.36
N LYS A 293 -18.22 14.58 -14.82
CA LYS A 293 -18.05 14.22 -13.40
C LYS A 293 -16.90 13.25 -13.13
N THR A 294 -16.24 12.72 -14.16
CA THR A 294 -15.08 11.81 -13.99
C THR A 294 -13.79 12.54 -13.59
N SER A 295 -13.72 13.85 -13.81
CA SER A 295 -12.62 14.74 -13.39
C SER A 295 -12.45 14.89 -11.86
N SER A 296 -13.42 14.46 -11.05
CA SER A 296 -13.49 14.82 -9.62
C SER A 296 -12.79 13.87 -8.64
N MET A 297 -12.30 12.70 -9.11
CA MET A 297 -11.86 11.58 -8.26
C MET A 297 -10.34 11.46 -8.04
N GLU A 298 -9.51 12.22 -8.76
CA GLU A 298 -8.07 12.26 -8.50
C GLU A 298 -7.72 13.28 -7.41
N LEU A 299 -6.78 12.94 -6.52
CA LEU A 299 -6.15 13.92 -5.63
C LEU A 299 -4.86 14.44 -6.32
N PRO A 300 -4.61 15.76 -6.38
CA PRO A 300 -3.36 16.29 -6.94
C PRO A 300 -2.12 15.64 -6.34
N GLN A 301 -1.15 15.26 -7.18
CA GLN A 301 0.00 14.45 -6.78
C GLN A 301 0.81 15.09 -5.63
N ILE A 302 0.97 16.41 -5.65
CA ILE A 302 1.66 17.17 -4.60
C ILE A 302 1.00 17.03 -3.22
N HIS A 303 -0.34 16.94 -3.16
CA HIS A 303 -1.09 16.69 -1.94
C HIS A 303 -0.90 15.24 -1.46
N ALA A 304 -0.92 14.27 -2.37
CA ALA A 304 -0.67 12.86 -2.06
C ALA A 304 0.73 12.65 -1.48
N ASP A 305 1.75 13.23 -2.12
CA ASP A 305 3.14 13.15 -1.66
C ASP A 305 3.33 13.86 -0.31
N THR A 306 2.66 15.00 -0.10
CA THR A 306 2.66 15.73 1.18
C THR A 306 2.02 14.93 2.31
N ILE A 307 0.86 14.32 2.08
CA ILE A 307 0.19 13.44 3.05
C ILE A 307 1.10 12.26 3.43
N GLY A 308 1.68 11.57 2.44
CA GLY A 308 2.56 10.43 2.68
C GLY A 308 3.83 10.82 3.44
N ARG A 309 4.42 11.96 3.09
CA ARG A 309 5.58 12.55 3.76
C ARG A 309 5.29 12.90 5.22
N LEU A 310 4.22 13.65 5.49
CA LEU A 310 3.84 14.08 6.84
C LEU A 310 3.60 12.89 7.79
N VAL A 311 2.90 11.84 7.33
CA VAL A 311 2.68 10.64 8.15
C VAL A 311 3.98 9.87 8.39
N LEU A 312 4.90 9.83 7.43
CA LEU A 312 6.20 9.19 7.58
C LEU A 312 7.14 9.97 8.51
N GLU A 313 7.25 11.29 8.34
CA GLU A 313 8.00 12.16 9.25
C GLU A 313 7.49 12.04 10.67
N LYS A 314 6.16 12.12 10.87
CA LYS A 314 5.56 11.98 12.19
C LYS A 314 5.79 10.60 12.80
N PHE A 315 5.79 9.53 12.00
CA PHE A 315 6.18 8.19 12.46
C PHE A 315 7.62 8.15 12.98
N MET A 316 8.58 8.76 12.26
CA MET A 316 9.99 8.80 12.67
C MET A 316 10.20 9.69 13.92
N GLU A 317 9.42 10.76 14.06
CA GLU A 317 9.40 11.62 15.24
C GLU A 317 8.93 10.86 16.49
N VAL A 318 7.73 10.25 16.45
CA VAL A 318 7.11 9.63 17.64
C VAL A 318 7.75 8.30 18.05
N ILE A 319 8.50 7.64 17.17
CA ILE A 319 9.21 6.39 17.49
C ILE A 319 10.60 6.62 18.08
N LYS A 320 11.09 7.87 18.10
CA LYS A 320 12.40 8.23 18.64
C LYS A 320 12.48 7.87 20.12
N GLY A 321 13.49 7.08 20.51
CA GLY A 321 13.62 6.52 21.86
C GLY A 321 12.91 5.18 22.08
N GLN A 322 12.07 4.72 21.14
CA GLN A 322 11.40 3.41 21.16
C GLN A 322 11.68 2.61 19.87
N GLU A 323 12.93 2.66 19.39
CA GLU A 323 13.35 2.10 18.10
C GLU A 323 13.11 0.59 17.94
N SER A 324 13.01 -0.15 19.05
CA SER A 324 12.60 -1.56 19.08
C SER A 324 11.24 -1.83 18.39
N TYR A 325 10.36 -0.83 18.40
CA TYR A 325 9.03 -0.89 17.77
C TYR A 325 8.96 -0.19 16.40
N SER A 326 10.08 0.31 15.87
CA SER A 326 10.18 0.90 14.52
C SER A 326 9.93 -0.12 13.40
N ARG A 327 10.17 -1.41 13.66
CA ARG A 327 9.95 -2.49 12.69
C ARG A 327 8.47 -2.65 12.38
N ARG A 328 8.08 -2.28 11.15
CA ARG A 328 6.72 -2.40 10.62
C ARG A 328 6.68 -2.98 9.21
N LYS A 329 5.48 -3.39 8.79
CA LYS A 329 5.17 -3.82 7.42
C LYS A 329 4.12 -2.93 6.75
N VAL A 330 3.10 -2.54 7.50
CA VAL A 330 2.13 -1.52 7.11
C VAL A 330 2.21 -0.33 8.07
N LEU A 331 2.19 0.87 7.50
CA LEU A 331 2.03 2.16 8.16
C LEU A 331 0.74 2.78 7.62
N ALA A 332 -0.04 3.36 8.51
CA ALA A 332 -1.17 4.20 8.13
C ALA A 332 -1.22 5.42 9.05
N GLY A 333 -1.88 6.46 8.59
CA GLY A 333 -2.13 7.66 9.38
C GLY A 333 -3.26 8.48 8.77
N ILE A 334 -3.75 9.43 9.55
CA ILE A 334 -4.79 10.37 9.10
C ILE A 334 -4.24 11.79 9.24
N VAL A 335 -4.34 12.54 8.16
CA VAL A 335 -3.98 13.97 8.09
C VAL A 335 -5.27 14.76 7.97
N MET A 336 -5.35 15.90 8.66
CA MET A 336 -6.42 16.87 8.54
C MET A 336 -5.92 18.10 7.80
N THR A 337 -6.73 18.62 6.89
CA THR A 337 -6.55 19.97 6.32
C THR A 337 -7.76 20.84 6.66
N GLU A 338 -7.54 22.15 6.62
CA GLU A 338 -8.56 23.19 6.67
C GLU A 338 -8.48 23.92 5.32
N ASP A 339 -9.62 24.05 4.63
CA ASP A 339 -9.75 24.65 3.29
C ASP A 339 -8.79 24.09 2.22
N MET A 340 -8.46 22.79 2.33
CA MET A 340 -7.46 22.10 1.49
C MET A 340 -6.04 22.73 1.55
N ASN A 341 -5.72 23.52 2.56
CA ASN A 341 -4.38 24.05 2.78
C ASN A 341 -3.44 22.95 3.30
N PHE A 342 -2.52 22.50 2.44
CA PHE A 342 -1.54 21.45 2.80
C PHE A 342 -0.30 21.94 3.56
N ASN A 343 -0.08 23.26 3.62
CA ASN A 343 1.04 23.83 4.39
C ASN A 343 0.77 23.78 5.90
N GLU A 344 -0.50 23.88 6.29
CA GLU A 344 -0.97 23.83 7.70
C GLU A 344 -1.56 22.46 8.06
N ALA A 345 -1.33 21.44 7.24
CA ALA A 345 -1.88 20.10 7.42
C ALA A 345 -1.41 19.43 8.72
N LYS A 346 -2.35 19.01 9.56
CA LYS A 346 -2.10 18.44 10.90
C LYS A 346 -2.19 16.92 10.85
N VAL A 347 -1.13 16.22 11.24
CA VAL A 347 -1.17 14.75 11.39
C VAL A 347 -1.96 14.40 12.65
N ILE A 348 -3.16 13.86 12.46
CA ILE A 348 -4.09 13.50 13.55
C ILE A 348 -3.74 12.16 14.16
N SER A 349 -3.31 11.20 13.34
CA SER A 349 -2.92 9.87 13.84
C SER A 349 -1.85 9.20 13.00
N VAL A 350 -1.08 8.34 13.66
CA VAL A 350 -0.07 7.46 13.07
C VAL A 350 -0.20 6.09 13.70
N SER A 351 -0.13 5.01 12.92
CA SER A 351 -0.17 3.65 13.44
C SER A 351 0.44 2.60 12.54
N THR A 352 0.74 1.45 13.11
CA THR A 352 1.28 0.28 12.40
C THR A 352 0.57 -0.99 12.81
N GLY A 353 0.71 -2.05 11.99
CA GLY A 353 0.24 -3.39 12.32
C GLY A 353 -0.50 -4.07 11.17
N THR A 354 -0.55 -5.41 11.20
CA THR A 354 -1.06 -6.26 10.11
C THR A 354 -1.76 -7.53 10.59
N LYS A 355 -2.24 -7.55 11.85
CA LYS A 355 -2.79 -8.75 12.50
C LYS A 355 -4.05 -8.41 13.29
N CYS A 356 -4.79 -9.45 13.66
CA CYS A 356 -5.96 -9.39 14.53
C CYS A 356 -5.71 -10.20 15.80
N VAL A 357 -6.55 -9.98 16.80
CA VAL A 357 -6.58 -10.75 18.05
C VAL A 357 -6.80 -12.24 17.77
N SER A 358 -6.26 -13.10 18.63
CA SER A 358 -6.62 -14.52 18.71
C SER A 358 -8.02 -14.69 19.29
N GLY A 359 -8.75 -15.73 18.87
CA GLY A 359 -10.07 -16.09 19.41
C GLY A 359 -10.06 -16.24 20.93
N GLU A 360 -9.02 -16.88 21.47
CA GLU A 360 -8.77 -17.12 22.90
C GLU A 360 -8.60 -15.84 23.74
N HIS A 361 -8.34 -14.70 23.09
CA HIS A 361 -8.05 -13.41 23.72
C HIS A 361 -9.15 -12.36 23.48
N MET A 362 -10.30 -12.76 22.94
CA MET A 362 -11.46 -11.86 22.88
C MET A 362 -11.91 -11.42 24.28
N SER A 363 -12.51 -10.22 24.37
CA SER A 363 -13.09 -9.68 25.60
C SER A 363 -14.59 -9.42 25.41
N VAL A 364 -15.37 -9.84 26.42
CA VAL A 364 -16.78 -9.44 26.60
C VAL A 364 -16.90 -8.02 27.18
N THR A 365 -15.96 -7.60 28.04
CA THR A 365 -15.92 -6.27 28.68
C THR A 365 -15.47 -5.12 27.77
N GLY A 366 -15.30 -5.38 26.46
CA GLY A 366 -14.85 -4.38 25.49
C GLY A 366 -13.40 -3.89 25.65
N ALA A 367 -12.61 -4.56 26.50
CA ALA A 367 -11.27 -4.17 26.96
C ALA A 367 -10.11 -4.52 25.99
N VAL A 368 -10.43 -5.11 24.82
CA VAL A 368 -9.46 -5.67 23.87
C VAL A 368 -9.69 -5.10 22.46
N LEU A 369 -8.58 -4.85 21.74
CA LEU A 369 -8.58 -4.46 20.33
C LEU A 369 -8.60 -5.67 19.40
N ASN A 370 -9.75 -5.95 18.79
CA ASN A 370 -9.92 -7.10 17.87
C ASN A 370 -9.07 -7.06 16.60
N ASP A 371 -8.74 -5.87 16.09
CA ASP A 371 -8.14 -5.69 14.77
C ASP A 371 -7.11 -4.56 14.84
N SER A 372 -5.85 -4.95 14.67
CA SER A 372 -4.66 -4.10 14.79
C SER A 372 -4.00 -3.88 13.43
N HIS A 373 -4.76 -3.93 12.33
CA HIS A 373 -4.28 -3.39 11.06
C HIS A 373 -4.18 -1.87 11.13
N ALA A 374 -3.08 -1.31 10.65
CA ALA A 374 -2.77 0.12 10.74
C ALA A 374 -3.93 1.03 10.30
N GLU A 375 -4.56 0.76 9.17
CA GLU A 375 -5.67 1.57 8.66
C GLU A 375 -6.93 1.53 9.56
N ILE A 376 -7.14 0.42 10.29
CA ILE A 376 -8.22 0.28 11.28
C ILE A 376 -7.86 1.00 12.59
N VAL A 377 -6.60 0.90 13.01
CA VAL A 377 -6.05 1.59 14.19
C VAL A 377 -6.07 3.10 14.00
N SER A 378 -5.62 3.60 12.84
CA SER A 378 -5.64 5.01 12.45
C SER A 378 -7.02 5.64 12.59
N ARG A 379 -8.07 4.95 12.12
CA ARG A 379 -9.46 5.39 12.31
C ARG A 379 -9.84 5.46 13.80
N ARG A 380 -9.39 4.53 14.62
CA ARG A 380 -9.69 4.54 16.07
C ARG A 380 -8.95 5.70 16.74
N CYS A 381 -7.70 5.98 16.41
CA CYS A 381 -7.02 7.20 16.83
C CYS A 381 -7.78 8.47 16.38
N LEU A 382 -8.28 8.53 15.14
CA LEU A 382 -9.18 9.61 14.73
C LEU A 382 -10.43 9.68 15.62
N MET A 383 -11.11 8.58 15.92
CA MET A 383 -12.25 8.59 16.86
C MET A 383 -11.85 9.17 18.24
N LYS A 384 -10.67 8.82 18.77
CA LYS A 384 -10.14 9.41 20.01
C LYS A 384 -9.95 10.92 19.89
N TYR A 385 -9.43 11.40 18.76
CA TYR A 385 -9.34 12.83 18.46
C TYR A 385 -10.73 13.48 18.39
N LEU A 386 -11.71 12.89 17.69
CA LEU A 386 -13.08 13.43 17.63
C LEU A 386 -13.74 13.54 19.02
N TYR A 387 -13.54 12.55 19.91
CA TYR A 387 -13.98 12.66 21.30
C TYR A 387 -13.31 13.83 22.01
N ALA A 388 -11.98 13.99 21.91
CA ALA A 388 -11.27 15.12 22.51
C ALA A 388 -11.73 16.48 21.95
N GLN A 389 -12.02 16.56 20.66
CA GLN A 389 -12.54 17.77 20.02
C GLN A 389 -13.97 18.13 20.47
N LEU A 390 -14.80 17.15 20.82
CA LEU A 390 -16.09 17.38 21.48
C LEU A 390 -15.93 17.68 22.98
N GLU A 391 -14.91 17.13 23.66
CA GLU A 391 -14.60 17.47 25.05
C GLU A 391 -14.23 18.97 25.19
N LEU A 392 -13.57 19.57 24.18
CA LEU A 392 -13.34 21.02 24.12
C LEU A 392 -14.63 21.86 24.04
N GLN A 393 -15.74 21.31 23.54
CA GLN A 393 -17.06 21.97 23.47
C GLN A 393 -17.82 21.92 24.81
N CYS A 394 -17.32 21.20 25.81
CA CYS A 394 -17.91 21.19 27.16
C CYS A 394 -17.62 22.49 27.95
N SER A 395 -16.61 23.28 27.56
CA SER A 395 -16.31 24.59 28.16
C SER A 395 -16.30 25.70 27.10
N GLN A 396 -16.94 26.82 27.44
CA GLN A 396 -17.00 28.00 26.57
C GLN A 396 -15.61 28.60 26.26
N THR A 397 -14.64 28.42 27.16
CA THR A 397 -13.27 28.94 27.00
C THR A 397 -12.43 28.17 25.98
N THR A 398 -12.78 26.90 25.72
CA THR A 398 -12.05 25.99 24.81
C THR A 398 -12.83 25.67 23.52
N ALA A 399 -14.13 25.97 23.48
CA ALA A 399 -15.02 25.65 22.37
C ALA A 399 -14.54 26.20 21.01
N ASN A 400 -13.86 27.34 20.99
CA ASN A 400 -13.30 27.95 19.78
C ASN A 400 -12.18 27.09 19.12
N GLN A 401 -11.39 26.38 19.93
CA GLN A 401 -10.29 25.51 19.48
C GLN A 401 -10.80 24.20 18.84
N SER A 402 -12.06 23.83 19.06
CA SER A 402 -12.66 22.62 18.50
C SER A 402 -12.83 22.71 16.98
N ILE A 403 -12.67 21.59 16.27
CA ILE A 403 -13.08 21.45 14.86
C ILE A 403 -14.59 21.34 14.66
N PHE A 404 -15.37 21.23 15.74
CA PHE A 404 -16.82 21.18 15.69
C PHE A 404 -17.46 22.55 15.96
N VAL A 405 -18.66 22.74 15.44
CA VAL A 405 -19.58 23.84 15.75
C VAL A 405 -20.95 23.24 16.08
N ARG A 406 -21.79 23.98 16.82
CA ARG A 406 -23.18 23.56 17.04
C ARG A 406 -23.96 23.61 15.72
N ASN A 407 -24.83 22.64 15.54
CA ASN A 407 -25.73 22.57 14.40
C ASN A 407 -27.05 23.26 14.76
N GLN A 408 -27.25 24.49 14.30
CA GLN A 408 -28.50 25.23 14.50
C GLN A 408 -29.60 24.72 13.56
N ASP A 409 -29.22 24.23 12.39
CA ASP A 409 -30.13 23.86 11.30
C ASP A 409 -30.73 22.47 11.47
N ASN A 410 -30.06 21.57 12.20
CA ASN A 410 -30.46 20.18 12.36
C ASN A 410 -30.31 19.70 13.81
N GLY A 411 -31.38 19.86 14.60
CA GLY A 411 -31.43 19.43 16.00
C GLY A 411 -31.30 17.92 16.24
N GLN A 412 -31.31 17.09 15.18
CA GLN A 412 -31.04 15.66 15.29
C GLN A 412 -29.54 15.34 15.50
N TYR A 413 -28.66 16.19 14.97
CA TYR A 413 -27.20 16.06 15.07
C TYR A 413 -26.62 17.34 15.69
N PRO A 414 -26.60 17.47 17.04
CA PRO A 414 -26.30 18.74 17.73
C PRO A 414 -24.98 19.44 17.36
N TYR A 415 -24.02 18.72 16.77
CA TYR A 415 -22.75 19.26 16.29
C TYR A 415 -22.46 18.84 14.84
N LYS A 416 -21.78 19.72 14.10
CA LYS A 416 -21.20 19.42 12.78
C LYS A 416 -19.76 19.91 12.68
N LEU A 417 -19.00 19.39 11.73
CA LEU A 417 -17.65 19.89 11.48
C LEU A 417 -17.71 21.35 11.01
N LYS A 418 -16.67 22.13 11.33
CA LYS A 418 -16.40 23.41 10.68
C LYS A 418 -16.28 23.20 9.17
N SER A 419 -16.72 24.19 8.39
CA SER A 419 -16.50 24.21 6.95
C SER A 419 -15.00 24.11 6.64
N GLY A 420 -14.65 23.53 5.49
CA GLY A 420 -13.25 23.35 5.06
C GLY A 420 -12.47 22.22 5.75
N VAL A 421 -12.97 21.63 6.84
CA VAL A 421 -12.27 20.54 7.55
C VAL A 421 -12.36 19.23 6.75
N HIS A 422 -11.21 18.71 6.32
CA HIS A 422 -11.12 17.47 5.54
C HIS A 422 -10.14 16.47 6.14
N PHE A 423 -10.50 15.18 6.11
CA PHE A 423 -9.65 14.09 6.58
C PHE A 423 -9.15 13.21 5.43
N HIS A 424 -7.84 12.97 5.42
CA HIS A 424 -7.13 12.21 4.40
C HIS A 424 -6.48 10.97 5.04
N LEU A 425 -6.82 9.78 4.54
CA LEU A 425 -6.24 8.51 5.01
C LEU A 425 -5.00 8.16 4.17
N TYR A 426 -3.86 8.00 4.82
CA TYR A 426 -2.68 7.37 4.22
C TYR A 426 -2.58 5.90 4.62
N ILE A 427 -2.21 5.03 3.69
CA ILE A 427 -1.77 3.66 3.96
C ILE A 427 -0.57 3.38 3.06
N ASN A 428 0.56 2.91 3.57
CA ASN A 428 1.76 2.68 2.74
C ASN A 428 1.60 1.54 1.70
N THR A 429 0.45 0.86 1.67
CA THR A 429 0.10 -0.18 0.70
C THR A 429 -1.42 -0.35 0.61
N ALA A 430 -1.96 -0.84 -0.50
CA ALA A 430 -3.40 -1.08 -0.66
C ALA A 430 -4.00 -1.94 0.47
N PRO A 431 -5.19 -1.59 1.01
CA PRO A 431 -5.78 -2.26 2.16
C PRO A 431 -6.05 -3.75 1.88
N CYS A 432 -5.99 -4.61 2.90
CA CYS A 432 -6.27 -6.02 2.69
C CYS A 432 -7.75 -6.25 2.31
N GLY A 433 -8.02 -7.26 1.49
CA GLY A 433 -9.36 -7.50 0.92
C GLY A 433 -9.38 -7.29 -0.60
N ASP A 434 -10.55 -6.95 -1.16
CA ASP A 434 -10.79 -6.80 -2.60
C ASP A 434 -9.84 -5.82 -3.31
N ALA A 435 -9.40 -4.75 -2.62
CA ALA A 435 -8.48 -3.76 -3.19
C ALA A 435 -7.10 -4.34 -3.59
N ARG A 436 -6.75 -5.52 -3.07
CA ARG A 436 -5.50 -6.23 -3.37
C ARG A 436 -5.73 -7.53 -4.18
N ILE A 437 -6.93 -7.77 -4.71
CA ILE A 437 -7.23 -8.92 -5.58
C ILE A 437 -7.02 -8.52 -7.04
N PHE A 438 -5.74 -8.43 -7.43
CA PHE A 438 -5.25 -8.23 -8.80
C PHE A 438 -3.80 -8.69 -8.91
N SER A 439 -3.34 -9.01 -10.13
CA SER A 439 -1.91 -9.22 -10.40
C SER A 439 -1.28 -7.87 -10.80
N PRO A 440 -0.28 -7.35 -10.07
CA PRO A 440 0.40 -6.09 -10.44
C PRO A 440 1.21 -6.13 -11.75
N HIS A 441 1.18 -7.25 -12.47
CA HIS A 441 1.89 -7.50 -13.73
C HIS A 441 0.93 -7.91 -14.86
N GLU A 442 -0.40 -7.91 -14.64
CA GLU A 442 -1.38 -8.06 -15.71
C GLU A 442 -1.48 -6.73 -16.46
N ASN A 443 -1.01 -6.71 -17.71
CA ASN A 443 -1.38 -5.66 -18.66
C ASN A 443 -2.84 -5.89 -19.07
N ASP A 444 -3.61 -4.81 -19.21
CA ASP A 444 -5.08 -4.86 -19.32
C ASP A 444 -5.58 -5.25 -20.73
N THR A 445 -5.18 -6.43 -21.20
CA THR A 445 -5.50 -6.94 -22.55
C THR A 445 -6.87 -7.62 -22.58
N GLY A 446 -7.94 -6.84 -22.39
CA GLY A 446 -9.32 -7.09 -22.84
C GLY A 446 -10.10 -8.25 -22.20
N VAL A 447 -9.44 -9.26 -21.63
CA VAL A 447 -10.06 -10.34 -20.87
C VAL A 447 -9.18 -10.64 -19.68
N ASP A 448 -9.65 -10.26 -18.49
CA ASP A 448 -9.10 -10.73 -17.22
C ASP A 448 -9.14 -12.27 -17.19
N LYS A 449 -7.93 -12.88 -17.28
CA LYS A 449 -7.70 -14.32 -17.20
C LYS A 449 -7.34 -14.77 -15.77
N HIS A 450 -7.35 -13.87 -14.79
CA HIS A 450 -6.92 -14.20 -13.43
C HIS A 450 -7.85 -15.29 -12.82
N PRO A 451 -7.31 -16.37 -12.22
CA PRO A 451 -8.12 -17.48 -11.69
C PRO A 451 -9.20 -17.05 -10.70
N ASN A 452 -8.96 -15.95 -9.97
CA ASN A 452 -9.90 -15.40 -9.00
C ASN A 452 -10.84 -14.31 -9.56
N ARG A 453 -11.04 -14.19 -10.88
CA ARG A 453 -11.98 -13.21 -11.49
C ARG A 453 -13.37 -13.27 -10.87
N LYS A 454 -13.90 -14.48 -10.68
CA LYS A 454 -15.21 -14.73 -10.04
C LYS A 454 -15.28 -14.35 -8.55
N ALA A 455 -14.15 -14.05 -7.92
CA ALA A 455 -14.05 -13.66 -6.51
C ALA A 455 -13.67 -12.17 -6.32
N ARG A 456 -13.61 -11.38 -7.40
CA ARG A 456 -13.50 -9.91 -7.34
C ARG A 456 -14.79 -9.33 -6.78
N GLY A 457 -14.71 -8.26 -5.99
CA GLY A 457 -15.86 -7.62 -5.33
C GLY A 457 -16.40 -8.35 -4.08
N GLN A 458 -16.26 -9.68 -3.98
CA GLN A 458 -16.75 -10.43 -2.83
C GLN A 458 -16.21 -9.93 -1.49
N LEU A 459 -17.03 -9.98 -0.45
CA LEU A 459 -16.65 -9.73 0.94
C LEU A 459 -15.60 -10.76 1.40
N ARG A 460 -14.66 -10.31 2.25
CA ARG A 460 -13.51 -11.14 2.66
C ARG A 460 -13.27 -11.07 4.16
N THR A 461 -12.83 -12.17 4.74
CA THR A 461 -12.38 -12.26 6.14
C THR A 461 -10.88 -12.37 6.21
N LYS A 462 -10.30 -11.74 7.23
CA LYS A 462 -8.89 -11.88 7.61
C LYS A 462 -8.66 -13.28 8.17
N ILE A 463 -7.55 -13.87 7.80
CA ILE A 463 -7.12 -15.16 8.35
C ILE A 463 -6.50 -14.91 9.72
N GLU A 464 -7.01 -15.58 10.75
CA GLU A 464 -6.45 -15.56 12.10
C GLU A 464 -4.96 -15.98 12.08
N SER A 465 -4.13 -15.31 12.88
CA SER A 465 -2.66 -15.42 12.86
C SER A 465 -1.97 -15.12 11.51
N GLY A 466 -2.71 -14.74 10.46
CA GLY A 466 -2.20 -14.41 9.13
C GLY A 466 -2.32 -12.93 8.76
N GLU A 467 -1.74 -12.56 7.62
CA GLU A 467 -1.84 -11.21 7.02
C GLU A 467 -2.82 -11.17 5.82
N GLY A 468 -3.27 -12.34 5.37
CA GLY A 468 -4.10 -12.54 4.17
C GLY A 468 -5.60 -12.48 4.43
N THR A 469 -6.38 -12.63 3.36
CA THR A 469 -7.85 -12.70 3.44
C THR A 469 -8.43 -13.80 2.54
N ILE A 470 -9.52 -14.43 2.97
CA ILE A 470 -10.31 -15.41 2.21
C ILE A 470 -11.68 -14.82 1.87
N PRO A 471 -12.34 -15.22 0.76
CA PRO A 471 -13.73 -14.85 0.50
C PRO A 471 -14.65 -15.42 1.60
N VAL A 472 -15.70 -14.69 1.95
CA VAL A 472 -16.79 -15.21 2.81
C VAL A 472 -17.57 -16.28 2.05
N LYS A 473 -17.74 -17.46 2.63
CA LYS A 473 -18.58 -18.51 2.01
C LYS A 473 -20.04 -18.32 2.41
N SER A 474 -20.97 -18.55 1.48
CA SER A 474 -22.42 -18.39 1.68
C SER A 474 -23.06 -19.31 2.73
N LYS A 475 -22.29 -20.26 3.30
CA LYS A 475 -22.71 -21.18 4.38
C LYS A 475 -21.98 -20.95 5.72
N GLU A 476 -21.03 -20.02 5.81
CA GLU A 476 -20.38 -19.70 7.08
C GLU A 476 -21.35 -18.84 7.92
N GLY A 477 -21.84 -19.43 9.02
CA GLY A 477 -22.92 -18.87 9.83
C GLY A 477 -22.51 -17.70 10.73
N LEU A 478 -23.38 -17.38 11.69
CA LEU A 478 -23.05 -16.45 12.77
C LEU A 478 -21.91 -17.04 13.61
N GLN A 479 -20.89 -16.24 13.92
CA GLN A 479 -19.88 -16.60 14.91
C GLN A 479 -20.55 -16.62 16.29
N THR A 480 -20.44 -17.72 17.02
CA THR A 480 -20.84 -17.82 18.42
C THR A 480 -19.63 -17.61 19.33
N TRP A 481 -19.86 -17.20 20.58
CA TRP A 481 -18.79 -16.91 21.52
C TRP A 481 -18.05 -18.17 21.98
N ASP A 482 -18.82 -19.21 22.29
CA ASP A 482 -18.34 -20.53 22.70
C ASP A 482 -17.55 -21.25 21.59
N GLY A 483 -18.05 -21.24 20.35
CA GLY A 483 -17.37 -21.86 19.20
C GLY A 483 -15.98 -21.27 19.00
N VAL A 484 -15.85 -19.94 19.00
CA VAL A 484 -14.55 -19.29 18.85
C VAL A 484 -13.60 -19.59 20.03
N LEU A 485 -14.10 -19.62 21.27
CA LEU A 485 -13.27 -20.02 22.42
C LEU A 485 -12.86 -21.50 22.39
N GLN A 486 -13.65 -22.37 21.77
CA GLN A 486 -13.32 -23.78 21.53
C GLN A 486 -12.38 -24.00 20.34
N GLY A 487 -11.95 -22.93 19.65
CA GLY A 487 -10.97 -22.97 18.56
C GLY A 487 -11.57 -22.83 17.15
N GLU A 488 -12.85 -22.46 17.00
CA GLU A 488 -13.34 -21.96 15.72
C GLU A 488 -12.64 -20.64 15.34
N ARG A 489 -12.40 -20.45 14.05
CA ARG A 489 -11.58 -19.33 13.56
C ARG A 489 -12.29 -17.99 13.76
N LEU A 490 -11.59 -17.02 14.33
CA LEU A 490 -12.12 -15.68 14.53
C LEU A 490 -12.21 -14.89 13.21
N LEU A 491 -13.38 -14.87 12.59
CA LEU A 491 -13.63 -14.22 11.30
C LEU A 491 -13.81 -12.70 11.46
N THR A 492 -12.80 -11.94 11.03
CA THR A 492 -12.80 -10.47 11.04
C THR A 492 -12.83 -9.92 9.62
N MET A 493 -13.80 -9.07 9.27
CA MET A 493 -13.92 -8.49 7.92
C MET A 493 -12.64 -7.75 7.47
N SER A 494 -12.36 -7.79 6.17
CA SER A 494 -11.18 -7.17 5.56
C SER A 494 -11.17 -5.64 5.68
N CYS A 495 -10.00 -5.03 5.49
CA CYS A 495 -9.89 -3.57 5.54
C CYS A 495 -10.61 -2.89 4.37
N SER A 496 -10.59 -3.50 3.18
CA SER A 496 -11.36 -3.04 2.01
C SER A 496 -12.85 -2.96 2.31
N ASP A 497 -13.42 -4.00 2.93
CA ASP A 497 -14.84 -4.05 3.31
C ASP A 497 -15.16 -3.04 4.43
N LYS A 498 -14.23 -2.83 5.36
CA LYS A 498 -14.37 -1.82 6.42
C LYS A 498 -14.33 -0.39 5.88
N ILE A 499 -13.45 -0.08 4.93
CA ILE A 499 -13.39 1.22 4.26
C ILE A 499 -14.66 1.45 3.43
N ALA A 500 -15.13 0.45 2.67
CA ALA A 500 -16.40 0.53 1.95
C ALA A 500 -17.58 0.81 2.89
N ARG A 501 -17.58 0.20 4.08
CA ARG A 501 -18.54 0.50 5.13
C ARG A 501 -18.44 1.95 5.61
N TRP A 502 -17.25 2.49 5.83
CA TRP A 502 -17.06 3.88 6.25
C TRP A 502 -17.55 4.88 5.19
N ASN A 503 -17.45 4.51 3.91
CA ASN A 503 -18.01 5.29 2.81
C ASN A 503 -19.55 5.29 2.76
N ILE A 504 -20.26 4.48 3.56
CA ILE A 504 -21.71 4.62 3.77
C ILE A 504 -22.02 5.24 5.14
N VAL A 505 -21.54 4.63 6.24
CA VAL A 505 -21.98 5.00 7.61
C VAL A 505 -21.07 6.02 8.31
N GLY A 506 -20.09 6.56 7.60
CA GLY A 506 -19.07 7.46 8.13
C GLY A 506 -18.01 6.78 9.00
N ILE A 507 -16.92 7.51 9.28
CA ILE A 507 -15.79 7.06 10.11
C ILE A 507 -16.02 7.24 11.61
N GLN A 508 -16.94 8.09 12.05
CA GLN A 508 -17.25 8.34 13.46
C GLN A 508 -17.85 7.12 14.19
N GLY A 509 -18.62 6.29 13.47
CA GLY A 509 -19.29 5.12 14.04
C GLY A 509 -20.53 5.45 14.91
N SER A 510 -21.21 4.42 15.39
CA SER A 510 -22.57 4.54 15.95
C SER A 510 -22.69 5.47 17.16
N LEU A 511 -21.73 5.47 18.09
CA LEU A 511 -21.86 6.28 19.31
C LEU A 511 -21.75 7.77 18.98
N LEU A 512 -20.72 8.19 18.25
CA LEU A 512 -20.57 9.60 17.86
C LEU A 512 -21.70 10.05 16.91
N ALA A 513 -22.29 9.14 16.13
CA ALA A 513 -23.41 9.45 15.23
C ALA A 513 -24.73 9.84 15.93
N SER A 514 -24.82 9.86 17.26
CA SER A 514 -25.93 10.49 18.00
C SER A 514 -25.67 11.96 18.37
N ILE A 515 -24.44 12.43 18.17
CA ILE A 515 -23.97 13.78 18.55
C ILE A 515 -23.57 14.58 17.32
N ILE A 516 -22.87 13.94 16.36
CA ILE A 516 -22.31 14.57 15.18
C ILE A 516 -22.84 13.99 13.88
N GLU A 517 -22.94 14.85 12.86
CA GLU A 517 -23.18 14.44 11.48
C GLU A 517 -22.13 13.41 10.99
N PRO A 518 -22.45 12.59 9.96
CA PRO A 518 -21.55 11.57 9.44
C PRO A 518 -20.30 12.19 8.81
N ILE A 519 -19.13 11.78 9.29
CA ILE A 519 -17.84 12.25 8.77
C ILE A 519 -17.32 11.21 7.78
N TYR A 520 -16.86 11.67 6.62
CA TYR A 520 -16.28 10.85 5.57
C TYR A 520 -14.81 11.19 5.31
N LEU A 521 -14.09 10.28 4.66
CA LEU A 521 -12.72 10.54 4.19
C LEU A 521 -12.80 11.30 2.86
N HIS A 522 -12.09 12.42 2.76
CA HIS A 522 -11.98 13.19 1.52
C HIS A 522 -11.09 12.49 0.50
N SER A 523 -10.01 11.85 0.96
CA SER A 523 -9.11 11.07 0.11
C SER A 523 -8.50 9.85 0.80
N ILE A 524 -8.10 8.88 -0.01
CA ILE A 524 -7.29 7.73 0.38
C ILE A 524 -6.02 7.72 -0.48
N VAL A 525 -4.88 7.92 0.16
CA VAL A 525 -3.55 7.95 -0.46
C VAL A 525 -2.83 6.65 -0.15
N LEU A 526 -2.32 5.98 -1.19
CA LEU A 526 -1.58 4.73 -1.05
C LEU A 526 -0.08 4.91 -1.29
N GLY A 527 0.74 4.28 -0.45
CA GLY A 527 2.20 4.20 -0.63
C GLY A 527 2.64 3.20 -1.70
N SER A 528 1.81 2.20 -2.00
CA SER A 528 2.10 1.15 -2.98
C SER A 528 0.84 0.35 -3.36
N LEU A 529 0.91 -0.38 -4.48
CA LEU A 529 -0.15 -1.30 -4.95
C LEU A 529 -1.51 -0.64 -5.22
N LEU A 530 -1.57 0.66 -5.58
CA LEU A 530 -2.80 1.22 -6.14
C LEU A 530 -3.00 0.68 -7.56
N HIS A 531 -4.09 -0.07 -7.77
CA HIS A 531 -4.72 -0.18 -9.08
C HIS A 531 -6.09 0.51 -9.01
N PRO A 532 -6.31 1.60 -9.75
CA PRO A 532 -7.46 2.48 -9.55
C PRO A 532 -8.83 1.80 -9.68
N GLU A 533 -9.06 1.00 -10.72
CA GLU A 533 -10.31 0.24 -10.85
C GLU A 533 -10.56 -0.73 -9.67
N HIS A 534 -9.54 -1.47 -9.24
CA HIS A 534 -9.67 -2.41 -8.13
C HIS A 534 -9.90 -1.68 -6.80
N MET A 535 -9.26 -0.53 -6.60
CA MET A 535 -9.47 0.30 -5.42
C MET A 535 -10.87 0.92 -5.42
N TYR A 536 -11.31 1.53 -6.53
CA TYR A 536 -12.65 2.09 -6.69
C TYR A 536 -13.73 1.04 -6.43
N ARG A 537 -13.66 -0.11 -7.11
CA ARG A 537 -14.56 -1.25 -6.90
C ARG A 537 -14.60 -1.65 -5.44
N ALA A 538 -13.43 -1.82 -4.80
CA ALA A 538 -13.33 -2.30 -3.44
C ALA A 538 -13.93 -1.33 -2.40
N VAL A 539 -13.79 -0.01 -2.58
CA VAL A 539 -14.21 1.00 -1.58
C VAL A 539 -15.57 1.65 -1.85
N CYS A 540 -16.12 1.59 -3.06
CA CYS A 540 -17.43 2.17 -3.37
C CYS A 540 -18.15 1.49 -4.55
N GLY A 541 -17.48 1.29 -5.69
CA GLY A 541 -18.13 0.90 -6.94
C GLY A 541 -18.94 -0.41 -6.91
N ARG A 542 -18.53 -1.40 -6.10
CA ARG A 542 -19.22 -2.70 -6.01
C ARG A 542 -20.58 -2.70 -5.29
N ILE A 543 -20.97 -1.60 -4.67
CA ILE A 543 -22.29 -1.42 -4.04
C ILE A 543 -23.05 -0.22 -4.61
N GLU A 544 -22.49 0.45 -5.61
CA GLU A 544 -22.99 1.73 -6.11
C GLU A 544 -24.36 1.63 -6.77
N LYS A 545 -24.61 0.56 -7.54
CA LYS A 545 -25.88 0.34 -8.24
C LYS A 545 -27.00 -0.14 -7.33
N SER A 546 -26.64 -0.76 -6.20
CA SER A 546 -27.61 -1.32 -5.26
C SER A 546 -27.91 -0.39 -4.09
N ILE A 547 -26.95 0.39 -3.57
CA ILE A 547 -27.18 1.19 -2.37
C ILE A 547 -28.30 2.24 -2.60
N GLN A 548 -29.30 2.23 -1.72
CA GLN A 548 -30.51 3.04 -1.83
C GLN A 548 -31.10 3.27 -0.42
N GLY A 549 -32.06 4.21 -0.30
CA GLY A 549 -32.81 4.39 0.95
C GLY A 549 -31.98 4.82 2.16
N LEU A 550 -30.83 5.49 1.95
CA LEU A 550 -30.01 6.01 3.04
C LEU A 550 -30.72 7.20 3.71
N PRO A 551 -30.78 7.25 5.06
CA PRO A 551 -31.36 8.38 5.77
C PRO A 551 -30.45 9.62 5.63
N PRO A 552 -30.98 10.83 5.36
CA PRO A 552 -30.17 12.03 5.36
C PRO A 552 -29.43 12.23 6.71
N PRO A 553 -28.18 12.72 6.72
CA PRO A 553 -27.34 13.10 5.59
C PRO A 553 -26.39 11.99 5.10
N TYR A 554 -26.67 10.71 5.41
CA TYR A 554 -25.86 9.58 4.95
C TYR A 554 -25.97 9.39 3.44
N HIS A 555 -24.83 9.17 2.79
CA HIS A 555 -24.73 8.94 1.35
C HIS A 555 -23.56 7.98 1.03
N LEU A 556 -23.40 7.61 -0.25
CA LEU A 556 -22.21 6.90 -0.73
C LEU A 556 -21.08 7.91 -1.01
N ASN A 557 -20.13 7.98 -0.09
CA ASN A 557 -18.90 8.74 -0.28
C ASN A 557 -17.99 8.09 -1.33
N LYS A 558 -17.47 8.92 -2.23
CA LYS A 558 -16.48 8.55 -3.26
C LYS A 558 -15.16 9.30 -2.98
N PRO A 559 -14.30 8.78 -2.10
CA PRO A 559 -13.07 9.48 -1.71
C PRO A 559 -12.12 9.60 -2.91
N ARG A 560 -11.39 10.71 -2.99
CA ARG A 560 -10.33 10.89 -4.00
C ARG A 560 -9.21 9.87 -3.78
N LEU A 561 -8.69 9.31 -4.86
CA LEU A 561 -7.62 8.32 -4.82
C LEU A 561 -6.31 8.90 -5.37
N ALA A 562 -5.18 8.50 -4.78
CA ALA A 562 -3.85 8.76 -5.32
C ALA A 562 -2.82 7.74 -4.83
N LEU A 563 -1.75 7.57 -5.61
CA LEU A 563 -0.55 6.81 -5.24
C LEU A 563 0.57 7.83 -5.01
N VAL A 564 1.38 7.67 -3.96
CA VAL A 564 2.56 8.54 -3.77
C VAL A 564 3.61 8.27 -4.86
N THR A 565 4.35 9.29 -5.25
CA THR A 565 5.42 9.20 -6.25
C THR A 565 6.57 8.31 -5.78
N SER A 566 6.87 8.33 -4.47
CA SER A 566 7.95 7.55 -3.88
C SER A 566 7.43 6.44 -2.95
N ALA A 567 7.18 5.27 -3.53
CA ALA A 567 6.83 4.09 -2.77
C ALA A 567 7.98 3.63 -1.85
N GLU A 568 7.65 3.24 -0.62
CA GLU A 568 8.61 2.57 0.27
C GLU A 568 8.95 1.17 -0.27
N PRO A 569 10.23 0.73 -0.20
CA PRO A 569 10.59 -0.61 -0.60
C PRO A 569 9.89 -1.66 0.29
N ARG A 570 9.32 -2.69 -0.35
CA ARG A 570 8.54 -3.72 0.34
C ARG A 570 9.42 -4.55 1.27
N ASN A 571 9.30 -4.34 2.58
CA ASN A 571 9.98 -5.17 3.56
C ASN A 571 9.44 -6.61 3.52
N GLN A 572 10.31 -7.57 3.15
CA GLN A 572 9.98 -9.00 3.06
C GLN A 572 10.05 -9.72 4.41
N ALA A 573 10.55 -9.07 5.47
CA ALA A 573 10.62 -9.66 6.80
C ALA A 573 9.23 -10.04 7.34
N LYS A 574 9.18 -11.06 8.20
CA LYS A 574 7.98 -11.46 8.95
C LYS A 574 7.38 -10.24 9.65
N ALA A 575 6.07 -10.03 9.53
CA ALA A 575 5.40 -8.92 10.22
C ALA A 575 5.54 -9.04 11.75
N PRO A 576 5.68 -7.91 12.48
CA PRO A 576 5.68 -7.92 13.93
C PRO A 576 4.38 -8.50 14.50
N ASN A 577 4.44 -8.96 15.75
CA ASN A 577 3.26 -9.35 16.53
C ASN A 577 2.65 -8.15 17.29
N PHE A 578 3.17 -6.94 17.09
CA PHE A 578 2.69 -5.71 17.68
C PHE A 578 2.32 -4.69 16.59
N GLY A 579 1.50 -3.71 16.97
CA GLY A 579 1.26 -2.48 16.24
C GLY A 579 1.40 -1.30 17.18
N ILE A 580 1.87 -0.16 16.68
CA ILE A 580 1.88 1.09 17.47
C ILE A 580 0.65 1.93 17.12
N ASN A 581 0.24 2.79 18.04
CA ASN A 581 -0.74 3.84 17.77
C ASN A 581 -0.37 5.15 18.46
N TRP A 582 -0.57 6.26 17.76
CA TRP A 582 -0.40 7.62 18.24
C TRP A 582 -1.51 8.51 17.70
N THR A 583 -1.97 9.44 18.53
CA THR A 583 -2.95 10.48 18.18
C THR A 583 -2.36 11.83 18.56
N ILE A 584 -2.69 12.89 17.82
CA ILE A 584 -2.34 14.25 18.22
C ILE A 584 -2.80 14.55 19.66
N GLY A 585 -1.90 15.10 20.47
CA GLY A 585 -2.07 15.30 21.91
C GLY A 585 -1.61 14.12 22.80
N ASP A 586 -1.22 12.97 22.24
CA ASP A 586 -0.55 11.91 23.00
C ASP A 586 0.94 12.21 23.17
N SER A 587 1.42 12.20 24.42
CA SER A 587 2.86 12.39 24.76
C SER A 587 3.74 11.27 24.21
N GLU A 588 3.24 10.03 24.18
CA GLU A 588 3.97 8.85 23.73
C GLU A 588 3.13 7.92 22.83
N VAL A 589 3.83 7.09 22.05
CA VAL A 589 3.22 5.99 21.30
C VAL A 589 2.74 4.89 22.25
N GLU A 590 1.58 4.31 21.95
CA GLU A 590 1.08 3.13 22.67
C GLU A 590 1.35 1.90 21.80
N VAL A 591 2.03 0.91 22.37
CA VAL A 591 2.38 -0.34 21.68
C VAL A 591 1.42 -1.45 22.12
N VAL A 592 0.69 -2.01 21.14
CA VAL A 592 -0.35 -3.03 21.35
C VAL A 592 0.12 -4.35 20.76
N ASN A 593 0.16 -5.41 21.58
CA ASN A 593 0.33 -6.77 21.09
C ASN A 593 -0.92 -7.14 20.29
N SER A 594 -0.75 -7.43 19.00
CA SER A 594 -1.86 -7.67 18.08
C SER A 594 -2.54 -9.01 18.31
N LEU A 595 -1.90 -9.97 18.98
CA LEU A 595 -2.50 -11.27 19.29
C LEU A 595 -3.41 -11.21 20.52
N THR A 596 -3.03 -10.44 21.55
CA THR A 596 -3.84 -10.25 22.77
C THR A 596 -4.77 -9.03 22.69
N GLY A 597 -4.53 -8.13 21.74
CA GLY A 597 -5.24 -6.85 21.58
C GLY A 597 -5.14 -5.91 22.80
N LYS A 598 -4.14 -6.12 23.67
CA LYS A 598 -3.78 -5.30 24.84
C LYS A 598 -2.40 -4.67 24.64
N THR A 599 -2.04 -3.70 25.48
CA THR A 599 -0.70 -3.12 25.43
C THR A 599 0.39 -4.15 25.77
N VAL A 600 1.65 -3.87 25.45
CA VAL A 600 2.79 -4.73 25.81
C VAL A 600 2.90 -4.97 27.33
N ASN A 601 2.40 -4.04 28.15
CA ASN A 601 2.33 -4.15 29.61
C ASN A 601 1.01 -4.80 30.11
N ASN A 602 0.29 -5.51 29.22
CA ASN A 602 -1.00 -6.17 29.46
C ASN A 602 -2.14 -5.22 29.92
N GLN A 603 -1.99 -3.91 29.74
CA GLN A 603 -2.99 -2.91 30.07
C GLN A 603 -4.02 -2.74 28.94
N ILE A 604 -5.17 -2.17 29.30
CA ILE A 604 -6.24 -1.83 28.37
C ILE A 604 -5.76 -0.69 27.46
N SER A 605 -5.85 -0.88 26.15
CA SER A 605 -5.44 0.16 25.19
C SER A 605 -6.42 1.34 25.19
N ARG A 606 -5.88 2.56 25.05
CA ARG A 606 -6.63 3.83 24.97
C ARG A 606 -7.63 3.91 23.81
N ILE A 607 -7.53 2.99 22.86
CA ILE A 607 -8.41 2.87 21.69
C ILE A 607 -9.31 1.63 21.73
N THR A 608 -9.66 1.08 22.90
CA THR A 608 -10.58 -0.08 23.06
C THR A 608 -12.07 0.33 23.05
N LYS A 609 -13.01 -0.64 23.07
CA LYS A 609 -14.46 -0.30 23.07
C LYS A 609 -14.85 0.35 24.39
N GLN A 610 -14.34 -0.19 25.50
CA GLN A 610 -14.57 0.29 26.86
C GLN A 610 -14.17 1.77 27.02
N MET A 611 -12.96 2.15 26.60
CA MET A 611 -12.47 3.53 26.68
C MET A 611 -13.32 4.52 25.88
N TYR A 612 -13.83 4.13 24.69
CA TYR A 612 -14.76 4.98 23.95
C TYR A 612 -16.14 5.08 24.60
N PHE A 613 -16.61 4.04 25.27
CA PHE A 613 -17.90 4.08 25.96
C PHE A 613 -17.82 4.99 27.19
N MET A 614 -16.71 4.98 27.93
CA MET A 614 -16.44 5.93 29.02
C MET A 614 -16.45 7.38 28.52
N LYS A 615 -15.69 7.68 27.45
CA LYS A 615 -15.68 9.02 26.84
C LYS A 615 -17.05 9.46 26.30
N TYR A 616 -17.80 8.54 25.70
CA TYR A 616 -19.17 8.82 25.27
C TYR A 616 -20.10 9.11 26.46
N GLY A 617 -20.02 8.34 27.55
CA GLY A 617 -20.76 8.62 28.79
C GLY A 617 -20.42 9.98 29.40
N TYR A 618 -19.14 10.40 29.35
CA TYR A 618 -18.72 11.74 29.75
C TYR A 618 -19.33 12.84 28.86
N LEU A 619 -19.27 12.69 27.52
CA LEU A 619 -19.89 13.65 26.60
C LEU A 619 -21.40 13.76 26.81
N MET A 620 -22.12 12.64 26.95
CA MET A 620 -23.58 12.67 27.16
C MET A 620 -23.99 13.37 28.46
N LYS A 621 -23.11 13.41 29.48
CA LYS A 621 -23.32 14.15 30.73
C LYS A 621 -22.98 15.64 30.61
N ASN A 622 -21.92 16.01 29.90
CA ASN A 622 -21.33 17.36 29.97
C ASN A 622 -21.59 18.22 28.73
N LEU A 623 -21.75 17.63 27.54
CA LEU A 623 -21.85 18.37 26.30
C LEU A 623 -23.18 19.17 26.23
N PRO A 624 -23.14 20.48 25.94
CA PRO A 624 -24.35 21.31 25.91
C PRO A 624 -25.15 21.07 24.63
N GLY A 625 -26.47 21.26 24.70
CA GLY A 625 -27.39 21.06 23.57
C GLY A 625 -27.77 19.61 23.27
N ILE A 626 -27.35 18.63 24.08
CA ILE A 626 -27.77 17.22 23.93
C ILE A 626 -29.23 17.05 24.43
N PRO A 627 -30.19 16.69 23.56
CA PRO A 627 -31.61 16.66 23.93
C PRO A 627 -32.00 15.43 24.78
N ASN A 628 -31.27 14.32 24.66
CA ASN A 628 -31.54 13.10 25.43
C ASN A 628 -30.25 12.54 26.03
N ARG A 629 -30.06 12.75 27.33
CA ARG A 629 -28.88 12.30 28.09
C ARG A 629 -28.98 10.86 28.61
N LYS A 630 -30.07 10.13 28.32
CA LYS A 630 -30.29 8.75 28.81
C LYS A 630 -29.42 7.73 28.07
N LEU A 631 -28.25 7.43 28.64
CA LEU A 631 -27.47 6.24 28.32
C LEU A 631 -28.25 4.96 28.69
N THR A 632 -28.03 3.85 27.97
CA THR A 632 -28.35 2.53 28.53
C THR A 632 -27.18 2.05 29.38
N THR A 633 -27.45 1.13 30.28
CA THR A 633 -26.40 0.40 31.01
C THR A 633 -25.48 -0.34 30.03
N ASP A 634 -26.03 -0.92 28.97
CA ASP A 634 -25.29 -1.71 27.99
C ASP A 634 -24.74 -0.91 26.78
N TYR A 635 -23.52 -1.25 26.36
CA TYR A 635 -22.83 -0.70 25.18
C TYR A 635 -23.52 -1.05 23.86
N GLY A 636 -23.95 -2.31 23.68
CA GLY A 636 -24.65 -2.80 22.50
C GLY A 636 -25.97 -2.06 22.27
N GLN A 637 -26.82 -2.04 23.29
CA GLN A 637 -28.09 -1.32 23.31
C GLN A 637 -27.89 0.19 23.05
N THR A 638 -26.86 0.82 23.63
CA THR A 638 -26.57 2.25 23.40
C THR A 638 -26.37 2.51 21.91
N LYS A 639 -25.64 1.64 21.23
CA LYS A 639 -25.37 1.78 19.79
C LYS A 639 -26.62 1.53 18.97
N GLU A 640 -27.46 0.58 19.35
CA GLU A 640 -28.68 0.21 18.61
C GLU A 640 -29.77 1.29 18.67
N ARG A 641 -29.77 2.15 19.70
CA ARG A 641 -30.64 3.33 19.77
C ARG A 641 -30.38 4.39 18.69
N VAL A 642 -29.20 4.40 18.05
CA VAL A 642 -28.84 5.41 17.04
C VAL A 642 -29.41 5.03 15.67
N LYS A 643 -30.72 5.23 15.51
CA LYS A 643 -31.56 4.70 14.41
C LYS A 643 -30.95 4.86 13.03
N ASP A 644 -30.63 6.08 12.61
CA ASP A 644 -30.20 6.40 11.24
C ASP A 644 -28.91 5.67 10.86
N TYR A 645 -27.91 5.68 11.76
CA TYR A 645 -26.69 4.88 11.59
C TYR A 645 -27.01 3.39 11.47
N GLN A 646 -27.97 2.86 12.23
CA GLN A 646 -28.37 1.45 12.13
C GLN A 646 -29.11 1.15 10.83
N ILE A 647 -29.92 2.08 10.30
CA ILE A 647 -30.60 1.98 9.01
C ILE A 647 -29.55 1.96 7.88
N ALA A 648 -28.68 2.98 7.81
CA ALA A 648 -27.60 3.03 6.82
C ALA A 648 -26.69 1.79 6.86
N LYS A 649 -26.41 1.26 8.07
CA LYS A 649 -25.66 0.00 8.25
C LYS A 649 -26.43 -1.24 7.76
N LYS A 650 -27.75 -1.29 7.93
CA LYS A 650 -28.61 -2.38 7.43
C LYS A 650 -28.67 -2.34 5.90
N GLU A 651 -28.85 -1.16 5.30
CA GLU A 651 -28.90 -0.99 3.84
C GLU A 651 -27.58 -1.35 3.16
N LEU A 652 -26.43 -0.97 3.73
CA LEU A 652 -25.13 -1.46 3.29
C LEU A 652 -25.06 -3.00 3.24
N PHE A 653 -25.56 -3.68 4.28
CA PHE A 653 -25.56 -5.15 4.33
C PHE A 653 -26.60 -5.76 3.37
N ALA A 654 -27.67 -5.05 3.05
CA ALA A 654 -28.62 -5.43 2.01
C ALA A 654 -28.03 -5.26 0.61
N ALA A 655 -27.27 -4.19 0.35
CA ALA A 655 -26.59 -3.94 -0.91
C ALA A 655 -25.58 -5.06 -1.25
N PHE A 656 -24.68 -5.42 -0.33
CA PHE A 656 -23.74 -6.54 -0.53
C PHE A 656 -24.43 -7.87 -0.89
N ARG A 657 -25.61 -8.15 -0.33
CA ARG A 657 -26.38 -9.37 -0.64
C ARG A 657 -27.09 -9.30 -1.98
N ARG A 658 -27.55 -8.11 -2.42
CA ARG A 658 -28.20 -7.92 -3.72
C ARG A 658 -27.22 -8.04 -4.90
N GLU A 659 -25.96 -7.72 -4.67
CA GLU A 659 -24.86 -7.85 -5.63
C GLU A 659 -24.16 -9.24 -5.57
N ASP A 660 -24.70 -10.19 -4.81
CA ASP A 660 -24.10 -11.52 -4.53
C ASP A 660 -22.62 -11.49 -4.05
N LEU A 661 -22.27 -10.47 -3.28
CA LEU A 661 -20.92 -10.28 -2.73
C LEU A 661 -20.72 -11.00 -1.39
N GLY A 662 -21.68 -11.83 -0.98
CA GLY A 662 -21.72 -12.51 0.32
C GLY A 662 -22.38 -11.68 1.44
N SER A 663 -22.43 -12.25 2.64
CA SER A 663 -23.05 -11.62 3.82
C SER A 663 -22.00 -11.04 4.77
N TRP A 664 -22.29 -9.87 5.36
CA TRP A 664 -21.40 -9.24 6.34
C TRP A 664 -21.38 -10.02 7.66
N LEU A 665 -20.23 -10.58 8.01
CA LEU A 665 -20.04 -11.31 9.26
C LEU A 665 -19.91 -10.35 10.46
N LYS A 666 -20.72 -10.60 11.49
CA LYS A 666 -20.66 -9.93 12.79
C LYS A 666 -19.85 -10.78 13.78
N LYS A 667 -19.36 -10.13 14.83
CA LYS A 667 -18.85 -10.81 16.03
C LYS A 667 -20.02 -11.33 16.88
N PRO A 668 -19.78 -12.27 17.81
CA PRO A 668 -20.77 -12.66 18.81
C PRO A 668 -21.33 -11.42 19.54
N MET A 669 -22.60 -11.45 19.91
CA MET A 669 -23.29 -10.29 20.51
C MET A 669 -22.79 -9.97 21.92
N GLU A 670 -22.36 -11.00 22.63
CA GLU A 670 -21.73 -11.02 23.95
C GLU A 670 -20.53 -10.05 24.04
N GLN A 671 -19.83 -9.83 22.93
CA GLN A 671 -18.70 -8.88 22.87
C GLN A 671 -19.13 -7.39 22.90
N ASP A 672 -20.38 -7.09 22.58
CA ASP A 672 -20.95 -5.75 22.76
C ASP A 672 -21.85 -5.67 24.01
N GLN A 673 -22.06 -6.77 24.74
CA GLN A 673 -22.87 -6.84 25.96
C GLN A 673 -22.05 -6.54 27.21
N PHE A 674 -21.76 -5.27 27.48
CA PHE A 674 -21.09 -4.84 28.69
C PHE A 674 -21.51 -3.44 29.13
N ALA A 675 -21.53 -3.26 30.45
CA ALA A 675 -21.67 -1.95 31.08
C ALA A 675 -20.31 -1.32 31.37
N LEU A 676 -20.31 -0.02 31.67
CA LEU A 676 -19.16 0.60 32.32
C LEU A 676 -19.04 0.06 33.76
N PRO A 677 -17.81 -0.08 34.30
CA PRO A 677 -17.62 -0.15 35.75
C PRO A 677 -18.25 1.09 36.40
N GLU A 678 -18.84 0.91 37.58
CA GLU A 678 -19.41 2.02 38.38
C GLU A 678 -18.34 3.00 38.88
#